data_AF-A0A2W6B9K2-F1
#
_entry.id   AF-A0A2W6B9K2-F1
#
_cell.length_a   1.000
_cell.length_b   1.000
_cell.length_c   1.000
_cell.angle_alpha   90.00
_cell.angle_beta   90.00
_cell.angle_gamma   90.00
#
_symmetry.space_group_name_H-M   'P 1'
#
loop_
_entity.id
_entity.type
_entity.pdbx_description
1 polymer ?
#
loop_
_entity_poly.entity_id
_entity_poly.type
_entity_poly.pdbx_seq_one_letter_code
_entity_poly.pdbx_strand_id
1 'polypeptide(L)'
;MPARPGGRRSAARSLRERMFQPGWPIVIGYVAFPLWWILGLGEFIFLILAAIMARELIRRGHVRAPRGFGWWLLFLATVAISFGVLAVDAPGAIPGGSHLRYVTLLYRLIWYAAVGVVLLYVGNTRDRASTQRICRALAWMFVFVMIGGFLGSLAPHLSFPSVLEVVLPNKVSQAGFLHSQIHPSIAQIDNVYGTQTIRPSAPFPYANEWGINFACYLPFFVLTWCRPGAGWRRVAGPIVLLLAVVPVVYSLNRGLWGALLAMALFVAIRAAIAGRVGALLGLLGILVVASGVVLASPLGTRIETRLSSHPSSNTGRTNLATLGVQSVLKKSPVLGYGSTRNVQGTFSSIAGGDSALCPKCSPPALGTQGQLWLISFSQGMLGISLYVVFFLVMFFRHLRIKTAVATAALAVLVVQFVTLIVYNSIGPAFAAIMISAGLLWRESVAVSARSGSLGGAQDRQWLPLARYGALVRNHRVLVGGCLIVGLAAGLAWPKVHHTDAVARVSILVPDDPQYEGVAATTDTMDTEAQLAAGSQTARAISTAIGRPVSPGASNLQISADANSRVLDLAFTAHNAATASKAVMAAAQELIGIRTTTLKANQVATVTALSVRASGYTTALKTVDAALANLQGDSGRSSTALPPQRLQTVRGTLLAQINRANAEFEAVQTTPLPASYVVRGVTVAQVNGVTAVAASSGLVLGLIVGAAAAAGQSAFTPRLGRRRAAASTGLPVFCVLDRHLGQDVGGDELGRSGKPRKFENPGPILDLLRKRAPAVAIAAGPGKAARSVAEVLDRALVAAAAGDTALSGGRTMVRSRPASARPIALLVASRRTRVRVVERAREDIERSGCEVGGLVLVR
;
A
#
# COMPACT_ATOMS: atom_id res chain seq x y z
N MET A 1 67.52 15.30 0.49
CA MET A 1 66.35 14.55 1.01
C MET A 1 65.16 14.76 0.07
N PRO A 2 64.65 13.74 -0.64
CA PRO A 2 63.46 13.91 -1.47
C PRO A 2 62.17 13.69 -0.65
N ALA A 3 61.18 14.55 -0.88
CA ALA A 3 59.88 14.53 -0.23
C ALA A 3 59.08 13.26 -0.57
N ARG A 4 58.56 12.57 0.47
CA ARG A 4 57.74 11.36 0.32
C ARG A 4 56.39 11.67 -0.36
N PRO A 5 55.99 10.92 -1.41
CA PRO A 5 54.68 11.04 -2.04
C PRO A 5 53.60 10.26 -1.23
N GLY A 6 53.25 10.75 -0.03
CA GLY A 6 52.31 10.06 0.89
C GLY A 6 50.94 10.72 1.07
N GLY A 7 50.82 12.03 0.81
CA GLY A 7 49.67 12.83 1.25
C GLY A 7 48.33 12.52 0.53
N ARG A 8 48.35 12.30 -0.79
CA ARG A 8 47.10 12.10 -1.57
C ARG A 8 46.43 10.75 -1.32
N ARG A 9 47.20 9.67 -1.10
CA ARG A 9 46.64 8.33 -0.79
C ARG A 9 46.03 8.25 0.61
N SER A 10 46.61 8.97 1.59
CA SER A 10 46.09 9.09 2.95
C SER A 10 44.74 9.84 3.01
N ALA A 11 44.65 10.99 2.32
CA ALA A 11 43.43 11.79 2.29
C ALA A 11 42.25 11.04 1.63
N ALA A 12 42.47 10.40 0.48
CA ALA A 12 41.44 9.61 -0.21
C ALA A 12 40.99 8.39 0.59
N ARG A 13 41.91 7.71 1.29
CA ARG A 13 41.60 6.59 2.18
C ARG A 13 40.80 7.05 3.40
N SER A 14 41.11 8.21 3.97
CA SER A 14 40.36 8.81 5.08
C SER A 14 38.93 9.24 4.68
N LEU A 15 38.75 9.73 3.45
CA LEU A 15 37.45 10.08 2.89
C LEU A 15 36.61 8.83 2.62
N ARG A 16 37.22 7.79 2.05
CA ARG A 16 36.57 6.49 1.81
C ARG A 16 36.15 5.83 3.13
N GLU A 17 37.01 5.83 4.14
CA GLU A 17 36.70 5.29 5.48
C GLU A 17 35.61 6.10 6.20
N ARG A 18 35.51 7.42 5.98
CA ARG A 18 34.41 8.26 6.51
C ARG A 18 33.09 8.05 5.74
N MET A 19 33.16 7.83 4.43
CA MET A 19 32.00 7.68 3.55
C MET A 19 31.32 6.32 3.75
N PHE A 20 32.10 5.24 3.90
CA PHE A 20 31.59 3.87 4.08
C PHE A 20 31.43 3.43 5.56
N GLN A 21 31.29 4.38 6.49
CA GLN A 21 30.95 4.01 7.86
C GLN A 21 29.57 3.36 7.93
N PRO A 22 29.30 2.49 8.93
CA PRO A 22 28.00 1.84 9.06
C PRO A 22 26.86 2.85 9.07
N GLY A 23 25.82 2.60 8.26
CA GLY A 23 24.78 3.59 7.95
C GLY A 23 24.97 4.34 6.63
N TRP A 24 26.09 4.13 5.90
CA TRP A 24 26.35 4.75 4.61
C TRP A 24 25.25 4.56 3.55
N PRO A 25 24.54 3.41 3.42
CA PRO A 25 23.54 3.25 2.37
C PRO A 25 22.39 4.26 2.53
N ILE A 26 22.01 4.55 3.78
CA ILE A 26 20.99 5.57 4.06
C ILE A 26 21.52 6.96 3.70
N VAL A 27 22.75 7.27 4.12
CA VAL A 27 23.33 8.59 3.91
C VAL A 27 23.48 8.89 2.42
N ILE A 28 24.00 7.94 1.63
CA ILE A 28 24.18 8.15 0.18
C ILE A 28 22.84 8.23 -0.56
N GLY A 29 21.81 7.49 -0.11
CA GLY A 29 20.48 7.55 -0.71
C GLY A 29 19.84 8.94 -0.62
N TYR A 30 20.01 9.63 0.51
CA TYR A 30 19.43 10.96 0.72
C TYR A 30 20.37 12.11 0.37
N VAL A 31 21.66 12.01 0.68
CA VAL A 31 22.63 13.10 0.44
C VAL A 31 22.96 13.26 -1.04
N ALA A 32 23.18 12.14 -1.74
CA ALA A 32 23.44 12.14 -3.18
C ALA A 32 22.14 12.07 -4.01
N PHE A 33 20.97 12.25 -3.40
CA PHE A 33 19.69 12.25 -4.11
C PHE A 33 19.61 13.20 -5.30
N PRO A 34 20.18 14.42 -5.28
CA PRO A 34 20.21 15.29 -6.47
C PRO A 34 20.86 14.61 -7.68
N LEU A 35 21.94 13.85 -7.46
CA LEU A 35 22.62 13.09 -8.51
C LEU A 35 21.75 11.93 -8.98
N TRP A 36 21.16 11.16 -8.05
CA TRP A 36 20.27 10.05 -8.41
C TRP A 36 19.05 10.51 -9.21
N TRP A 37 18.51 11.68 -8.89
CA TRP A 37 17.42 12.29 -9.63
C TRP A 37 17.81 12.65 -11.07
N ILE A 38 18.94 13.35 -11.26
CA ILE A 38 19.46 13.68 -12.61
C ILE A 38 19.73 12.41 -13.43
N LEU A 39 20.19 11.34 -12.79
CA LEU A 39 20.44 10.04 -13.43
C LEU A 39 19.15 9.25 -13.77
N GLY A 40 17.96 9.69 -13.31
CA GLY A 40 16.71 8.93 -13.49
C GLY A 40 16.58 7.73 -12.54
N LEU A 41 17.37 7.69 -11.47
CA LEU A 41 17.44 6.61 -10.49
C LEU A 41 16.80 6.95 -9.14
N GLY A 42 16.09 8.07 -9.04
CA GLY A 42 15.54 8.58 -7.77
C GLY A 42 14.73 7.55 -6.98
N GLU A 43 13.84 6.83 -7.64
CA GLU A 43 13.06 5.75 -7.02
C GLU A 43 13.88 4.47 -6.82
N PHE A 44 14.58 4.03 -7.87
CA PHE A 44 15.25 2.73 -7.91
C PHE A 44 16.46 2.63 -6.98
N ILE A 45 17.13 3.74 -6.67
CA ILE A 45 18.31 3.73 -5.81
C ILE A 45 17.98 3.20 -4.41
N PHE A 46 16.78 3.48 -3.88
CA PHE A 46 16.37 2.99 -2.58
C PHE A 46 16.18 1.47 -2.58
N LEU A 47 15.73 0.88 -3.70
CA LEU A 47 15.63 -0.57 -3.86
C LEU A 47 17.01 -1.23 -3.89
N ILE A 48 17.94 -0.64 -4.65
CA ILE A 48 19.34 -1.11 -4.75
C ILE A 48 20.02 -1.04 -3.38
N LEU A 49 19.91 0.10 -2.70
CA LEU A 49 20.49 0.30 -1.37
C LEU A 49 19.84 -0.63 -0.32
N ALA A 50 18.54 -0.91 -0.43
CA ALA A 50 17.88 -1.89 0.42
C ALA A 50 18.44 -3.31 0.23
N ALA A 51 18.76 -3.72 -0.99
CA ALA A 51 19.43 -5.01 -1.23
C ALA A 51 20.82 -5.07 -0.56
N ILE A 52 21.58 -3.98 -0.61
CA ILE A 52 22.87 -3.86 0.09
C ILE A 52 22.68 -3.95 1.60
N MET A 53 21.72 -3.21 2.15
CA MET A 53 21.36 -3.26 3.57
C MET A 53 20.93 -4.66 4.00
N ALA A 54 20.16 -5.38 3.17
CA ALA A 54 19.79 -6.77 3.42
C ALA A 54 21.02 -7.67 3.48
N ARG A 55 21.95 -7.54 2.53
CA ARG A 55 23.22 -8.30 2.52
C ARG A 55 24.06 -8.02 3.77
N GLU A 56 24.16 -6.76 4.21
CA GLU A 56 24.86 -6.39 5.44
C GLU A 56 24.18 -7.01 6.68
N LEU A 57 22.84 -7.05 6.73
CA LEU A 57 22.10 -7.68 7.82
C LEU A 57 22.29 -9.20 7.84
N ILE A 58 22.25 -9.87 6.69
CA ILE A 58 22.46 -11.33 6.57
C ILE A 58 23.87 -11.70 7.06
N ARG A 59 24.90 -10.95 6.63
CA ARG A 59 26.29 -11.17 7.05
C ARG A 59 26.51 -10.99 8.56
N ARG A 60 25.66 -10.24 9.26
CA ARG A 60 25.74 -10.08 10.72
C ARG A 60 25.24 -11.32 11.49
N GLY A 61 24.42 -12.19 10.90
CA GLY A 61 23.89 -13.41 11.52
C GLY A 61 22.85 -13.22 12.64
N HIS A 62 22.87 -12.09 13.36
CA HIS A 62 21.99 -11.82 14.51
C HIS A 62 21.06 -10.62 14.29
N VAL A 63 20.17 -10.72 13.30
CA VAL A 63 19.18 -9.68 13.01
C VAL A 63 18.07 -9.68 14.07
N ARG A 64 17.80 -8.53 14.66
CA ARG A 64 16.67 -8.27 15.58
C ARG A 64 15.55 -7.56 14.82
N ALA A 65 14.33 -7.69 15.29
CA ALA A 65 13.17 -6.99 14.77
C ALA A 65 12.40 -6.31 15.91
N PRO A 66 11.73 -5.16 15.66
CA PRO A 66 10.90 -4.54 16.68
C PRO A 66 9.70 -5.43 17.00
N ARG A 67 9.18 -5.31 18.22
CA ARG A 67 7.89 -5.93 18.54
C ARG A 67 6.79 -5.36 17.65
N GLY A 68 5.93 -6.25 17.15
CA GLY A 68 4.88 -5.90 16.18
C GLY A 68 5.27 -6.16 14.72
N PHE A 69 6.55 -6.44 14.42
CA PHE A 69 7.01 -6.71 13.06
C PHE A 69 6.33 -7.93 12.40
N GLY A 70 5.74 -8.84 13.20
CA GLY A 70 4.93 -9.93 12.68
C GLY A 70 3.72 -9.46 11.86
N TRP A 71 3.09 -8.35 12.22
CA TRP A 71 1.99 -7.75 11.45
C TRP A 71 2.46 -7.30 10.06
N TRP A 72 3.66 -6.73 9.97
CA TRP A 72 4.29 -6.38 8.70
C TRP A 72 4.61 -7.61 7.84
N LEU A 73 5.13 -8.68 8.46
CA LEU A 73 5.41 -9.94 7.74
C LEU A 73 4.13 -10.60 7.21
N LEU A 74 3.05 -10.59 7.99
CA LEU A 74 1.74 -11.07 7.54
C LEU A 74 1.20 -10.20 6.39
N PHE A 75 1.34 -8.87 6.47
CA PHE A 75 0.98 -7.97 5.37
C PHE A 75 1.77 -8.31 4.09
N LEU A 76 3.09 -8.49 4.18
CA LEU A 76 3.92 -8.89 3.03
C LEU A 76 3.49 -10.23 2.44
N ALA A 77 3.15 -11.21 3.29
CA ALA A 77 2.63 -12.49 2.84
C ALA A 77 1.28 -12.35 2.13
N THR A 78 0.37 -11.52 2.64
CA THR A 78 -0.91 -11.19 1.98
C THR A 78 -0.69 -10.55 0.61
N VAL A 79 0.26 -9.61 0.49
CA VAL A 79 0.63 -9.02 -0.81
C VAL A 79 1.13 -10.10 -1.77
N ALA A 80 2.00 -11.02 -1.31
CA ALA A 80 2.51 -12.11 -2.14
C ALA A 80 1.41 -13.13 -2.56
N ILE A 81 0.46 -13.43 -1.69
CA ILE A 81 -0.64 -14.35 -2.02
C ILE A 81 -1.64 -13.69 -3.00
N SER A 82 -1.73 -12.35 -3.00
CA SER A 82 -2.59 -11.60 -3.92
C SER A 82 -2.20 -11.71 -5.41
N PHE A 83 -1.07 -12.34 -5.75
CA PHE A 83 -0.77 -12.75 -7.12
C PHE A 83 -1.84 -13.69 -7.70
N GLY A 84 -2.46 -14.53 -6.86
CA GLY A 84 -3.49 -15.49 -7.27
C GLY A 84 -4.81 -14.86 -7.73
N VAL A 85 -5.01 -13.55 -7.53
CA VAL A 85 -6.26 -12.85 -7.88
C VAL A 85 -6.11 -11.78 -8.97
N LEU A 86 -4.94 -11.65 -9.61
CA LEU A 86 -4.67 -10.61 -10.61
C LEU A 86 -5.45 -10.79 -11.92
N ALA A 87 -5.78 -12.04 -12.28
CA ALA A 87 -6.58 -12.36 -13.45
C ALA A 87 -8.09 -12.11 -13.23
N VAL A 88 -8.50 -11.75 -12.01
CA VAL A 88 -9.90 -11.56 -11.67
C VAL A 88 -10.37 -10.15 -12.04
N ASP A 89 -11.52 -10.10 -12.72
CA ASP A 89 -12.26 -8.88 -13.06
C ASP A 89 -12.87 -8.30 -11.78
N ALA A 90 -12.65 -7.00 -11.57
CA ALA A 90 -13.30 -6.27 -10.49
C ALA A 90 -14.63 -5.70 -11.00
N PRO A 91 -15.73 -5.76 -10.22
CA PRO A 91 -16.96 -5.05 -10.54
C PRO A 91 -16.70 -3.56 -10.83
N GLY A 92 -17.41 -2.98 -11.80
CA GLY A 92 -17.25 -1.56 -12.17
C GLY A 92 -15.91 -1.19 -12.81
N ALA A 93 -15.06 -2.17 -13.12
CA ALA A 93 -13.83 -1.98 -13.85
C ALA A 93 -13.91 -2.59 -15.26
N ILE A 94 -13.04 -2.11 -16.14
CA ILE A 94 -12.86 -2.67 -17.48
C ILE A 94 -12.43 -4.14 -17.34
N PRO A 95 -13.17 -5.10 -17.92
CA PRO A 95 -12.87 -6.52 -17.84
C PRO A 95 -11.60 -6.89 -18.62
N GLY A 96 -10.99 -8.02 -18.27
CA GLY A 96 -9.77 -8.54 -18.89
C GLY A 96 -8.53 -8.41 -18.02
N GLY A 97 -7.43 -9.06 -18.43
CA GLY A 97 -6.18 -9.12 -17.68
C GLY A 97 -5.00 -8.56 -18.46
N SER A 98 -4.40 -7.47 -17.99
CA SER A 98 -3.09 -7.02 -18.51
C SER A 98 -1.96 -7.72 -17.75
N HIS A 99 -0.99 -8.28 -18.47
CA HIS A 99 0.23 -8.84 -17.87
C HIS A 99 1.01 -7.80 -17.03
N LEU A 100 0.84 -6.51 -17.33
CA LEU A 100 1.43 -5.41 -16.54
C LEU A 100 0.93 -5.39 -15.08
N ARG A 101 -0.22 -6.02 -14.78
CA ARG A 101 -0.73 -6.16 -13.40
C ARG A 101 0.22 -6.98 -12.52
N TYR A 102 0.89 -7.99 -13.08
CA TYR A 102 1.89 -8.79 -12.36
C TYR A 102 3.15 -7.99 -12.07
N VAL A 103 3.62 -7.20 -13.05
CA VAL A 103 4.79 -6.33 -12.89
C VAL A 103 4.54 -5.24 -11.85
N THR A 104 3.36 -4.60 -11.90
CA THR A 104 2.98 -3.57 -10.91
C THR A 104 2.85 -4.12 -9.50
N LEU A 105 2.26 -5.32 -9.31
CA LEU A 105 2.23 -5.97 -8.00
C LEU A 105 3.63 -6.35 -7.52
N LEU A 106 4.47 -6.92 -8.39
CA LEU A 106 5.85 -7.26 -8.05
C LEU A 106 6.65 -6.04 -7.61
N TYR A 107 6.54 -4.93 -8.36
CA TYR A 107 7.16 -3.65 -8.01
C TYR A 107 6.75 -3.18 -6.61
N ARG A 108 5.44 -3.24 -6.29
CA ARG A 108 4.93 -2.87 -4.96
C ARG A 108 5.44 -3.82 -3.86
N LEU A 109 5.45 -5.12 -4.11
CA LEU A 109 5.98 -6.11 -3.17
C LEU A 109 7.46 -5.86 -2.88
N ILE A 110 8.28 -5.58 -3.91
CA ILE A 110 9.69 -5.24 -3.76
C ILE A 110 9.85 -3.97 -2.92
N TRP A 111 9.05 -2.94 -3.15
CA TRP A 111 9.05 -1.72 -2.33
C TRP A 111 8.69 -1.98 -0.87
N TYR A 112 7.62 -2.72 -0.61
CA TYR A 112 7.23 -3.08 0.76
C TYR A 112 8.31 -3.91 1.45
N ALA A 113 8.94 -4.86 0.75
CA ALA A 113 10.07 -5.62 1.29
C ALA A 113 11.28 -4.70 1.57
N ALA A 114 11.63 -3.82 0.64
CA ALA A 114 12.76 -2.90 0.75
C ALA A 114 12.63 -1.97 1.97
N VAL A 115 11.47 -1.36 2.18
CA VAL A 115 11.27 -0.46 3.34
C VAL A 115 11.22 -1.23 4.66
N GLY A 116 10.77 -2.49 4.65
CA GLY A 116 10.91 -3.41 5.79
C GLY A 116 12.38 -3.67 6.14
N VAL A 117 13.23 -3.88 5.12
CA VAL A 117 14.69 -4.02 5.30
C VAL A 117 15.30 -2.74 5.85
N VAL A 118 14.91 -1.56 5.33
CA VAL A 118 15.39 -0.25 5.82
C VAL A 118 15.12 -0.10 7.31
N LEU A 119 13.90 -0.41 7.77
CA LEU A 119 13.55 -0.38 9.20
C LEU A 119 14.45 -1.30 10.02
N LEU A 120 14.64 -2.55 9.58
CA LEU A 120 15.49 -3.51 10.28
C LEU A 120 16.95 -3.01 10.30
N TYR A 121 17.43 -2.45 9.19
CA TYR A 121 18.78 -1.93 9.08
C TYR A 121 19.03 -0.80 10.07
N VAL A 122 18.17 0.23 10.09
CA VAL A 122 18.26 1.35 11.03
C VAL A 122 18.29 0.88 12.47
N GLY A 123 17.38 -0.03 12.83
CA GLY A 123 17.26 -0.53 14.20
C GLY A 123 18.45 -1.39 14.66
N ASN A 124 19.04 -2.19 13.77
CA ASN A 124 20.16 -3.08 14.10
C ASN A 124 21.53 -2.41 14.01
N THR A 125 21.67 -1.28 13.31
CA THR A 125 22.96 -0.59 13.13
C THR A 125 23.21 0.49 14.18
N ARG A 126 22.44 0.53 15.28
CA ARG A 126 22.55 1.57 16.32
C ARG A 126 23.95 1.76 16.90
N ASP A 127 24.66 0.67 17.11
CA ASP A 127 26.00 0.61 17.68
C ASP A 127 27.06 1.25 16.79
N ARG A 128 26.81 1.34 15.47
CA ARG A 128 27.82 1.80 14.51
C ARG A 128 27.37 3.00 13.66
N ALA A 129 26.08 3.16 13.43
CA ALA A 129 25.49 4.24 12.66
C ALA A 129 24.96 5.32 13.61
N SER A 130 25.52 6.53 13.54
CA SER A 130 25.04 7.65 14.35
C SER A 130 23.60 8.04 14.00
N THR A 131 22.72 8.09 15.02
CA THR A 131 21.35 8.59 14.87
C THR A 131 21.34 10.01 14.27
N GLN A 132 22.26 10.85 14.73
CA GLN A 132 22.37 12.24 14.26
C GLN A 132 22.75 12.30 12.77
N ARG A 133 23.60 11.38 12.30
CA ARG A 133 23.98 11.31 10.88
C ARG A 133 22.79 10.96 10.00
N ILE A 134 21.96 10.01 10.43
CA ILE A 134 20.71 9.64 9.74
C ILE A 134 19.74 10.83 9.70
N CYS A 135 19.49 11.47 10.85
CA CYS A 135 18.58 12.64 10.90
C CYS A 135 19.09 13.79 10.03
N ARG A 136 20.41 14.02 9.96
CA ARG A 136 21.01 15.06 9.10
C ARG A 136 20.86 14.73 7.61
N ALA A 137 20.93 13.45 7.22
CA ALA A 137 20.68 13.04 5.84
C ALA A 137 19.22 13.29 5.43
N LEU A 138 18.26 12.97 6.30
CA LEU A 138 16.84 13.30 6.07
C LEU A 138 16.60 14.82 6.04
N ALA A 139 17.26 15.58 6.92
CA ALA A 139 17.20 17.04 6.92
C ALA A 139 17.77 17.65 5.64
N TRP A 140 18.84 17.08 5.08
CA TRP A 140 19.37 17.51 3.79
C TRP A 140 18.38 17.27 2.66
N MET A 141 17.69 16.12 2.67
CA MET A 141 16.64 15.83 1.71
C MET A 141 15.53 16.89 1.76
N PHE A 142 15.16 17.39 2.95
CA PHE A 142 14.22 18.52 3.07
C PHE A 142 14.69 19.76 2.32
N VAL A 143 15.98 20.14 2.44
CA VAL A 143 16.54 21.29 1.73
C VAL A 143 16.44 21.09 0.22
N PHE A 144 16.78 19.89 -0.27
CA PHE A 144 16.69 19.59 -1.70
C PHE A 144 15.25 19.62 -2.23
N VAL A 145 14.31 19.03 -1.50
CA VAL A 145 12.88 19.06 -1.84
C VAL A 145 12.33 20.50 -1.83
N MET A 146 12.80 21.34 -0.90
CA MET A 146 12.46 22.76 -0.85
C MET A 146 13.00 23.51 -2.09
N ILE A 147 14.26 23.30 -2.46
CA ILE A 147 14.87 23.89 -3.66
C ILE A 147 14.10 23.46 -4.92
N GLY A 148 13.77 22.17 -5.05
CA GLY A 148 12.96 21.64 -6.15
C GLY A 148 11.57 22.28 -6.21
N GLY A 149 10.94 22.50 -5.05
CA GLY A 149 9.68 23.24 -4.95
C GLY A 149 9.78 24.68 -5.46
N PHE A 150 10.85 25.39 -5.10
CA PHE A 150 11.09 26.75 -5.59
C PHE A 150 11.33 26.79 -7.09
N LEU A 151 12.19 25.92 -7.60
CA LEU A 151 12.43 25.80 -9.03
C LEU A 151 11.13 25.51 -9.78
N GLY A 152 10.25 24.67 -9.22
CA GLY A 152 8.95 24.34 -9.84
C GLY A 152 7.98 25.50 -9.86
N SER A 153 8.08 26.42 -8.90
CA SER A 153 7.31 27.67 -8.89
C SER A 153 7.85 28.71 -9.89
N LEU A 154 9.17 28.72 -10.13
CA LEU A 154 9.83 29.73 -10.97
C LEU A 154 9.97 29.33 -12.45
N ALA A 155 10.23 28.04 -12.71
CA ALA A 155 10.48 27.49 -14.04
C ALA A 155 9.66 26.20 -14.26
N PRO A 156 8.32 26.29 -14.32
CA PRO A 156 7.44 25.12 -14.28
C PRO A 156 7.50 24.22 -15.51
N HIS A 157 7.92 24.74 -16.66
CA HIS A 157 8.06 23.98 -17.90
C HIS A 157 9.43 23.31 -18.07
N LEU A 158 10.34 23.48 -17.09
CA LEU A 158 11.66 22.87 -17.16
C LEU A 158 11.55 21.36 -16.87
N SER A 159 11.87 20.56 -17.88
CA SER A 159 12.09 19.12 -17.78
C SER A 159 13.27 18.73 -18.67
N PHE A 160 13.89 17.59 -18.38
CA PHE A 160 15.04 17.12 -19.15
C PHE A 160 15.10 15.59 -19.13
N PRO A 161 15.55 14.95 -20.23
CA PRO A 161 15.73 13.50 -20.23
C PRO A 161 16.86 13.11 -19.28
N SER A 162 16.64 12.07 -18.48
CA SER A 162 17.70 11.56 -17.61
C SER A 162 18.72 10.73 -18.38
N VAL A 163 19.87 10.48 -17.75
CA VAL A 163 20.88 9.57 -18.30
C VAL A 163 20.29 8.17 -18.55
N LEU A 164 19.48 7.66 -17.62
CA LEU A 164 18.85 6.35 -17.78
C LEU A 164 17.84 6.34 -18.94
N GLU A 165 17.08 7.43 -19.13
CA GLU A 165 16.13 7.57 -20.23
C GLU A 165 16.82 7.53 -21.60
N VAL A 166 17.98 8.18 -21.73
CA VAL A 166 18.79 8.21 -22.96
C VAL A 166 19.42 6.83 -23.25
N VAL A 167 19.78 6.07 -22.21
CA VAL A 167 20.42 4.74 -22.36
C VAL A 167 19.40 3.64 -22.68
N LEU A 168 18.18 3.73 -22.18
CA LEU A 168 17.16 2.70 -22.38
C LEU A 168 16.56 2.75 -23.80
N PRO A 169 16.19 1.59 -24.39
CA PRO A 169 15.48 1.56 -25.66
C PRO A 169 14.16 2.35 -25.60
N ASN A 170 13.84 3.10 -26.66
CA ASN A 170 12.65 3.96 -26.74
C ASN A 170 11.35 3.25 -26.35
N LYS A 171 11.17 1.97 -26.73
CA LYS A 171 9.97 1.19 -26.37
C LYS A 171 9.80 1.00 -24.86
N VAL A 172 10.92 0.98 -24.11
CA VAL A 172 10.94 0.80 -22.65
C VAL A 172 10.86 2.17 -21.97
N SER A 173 11.68 3.14 -22.39
CA SER A 173 11.71 4.46 -21.77
C SER A 173 10.40 5.24 -21.95
N GLN A 174 9.70 5.06 -23.08
CA GLN A 174 8.41 5.71 -23.35
C GLN A 174 7.19 4.97 -22.76
N ALA A 175 7.40 3.85 -22.06
CA ALA A 175 6.30 3.20 -21.34
C ALA A 175 5.82 4.12 -20.21
N GLY A 176 4.55 4.57 -20.26
CA GLY A 176 4.07 5.67 -19.42
C GLY A 176 4.34 5.55 -17.91
N PHE A 177 4.27 4.34 -17.35
CA PHE A 177 4.69 4.10 -15.96
C PHE A 177 6.18 4.37 -15.77
N LEU A 178 7.06 3.77 -16.57
CA LEU A 178 8.51 3.92 -16.41
C LEU A 178 8.97 5.34 -16.72
N HIS A 179 8.46 5.94 -17.82
CA HIS A 179 8.74 7.31 -18.21
C HIS A 179 8.50 8.29 -17.06
N SER A 180 7.37 8.14 -16.36
CA SER A 180 7.04 8.99 -15.20
C SER A 180 8.04 8.87 -14.04
N GLN A 181 8.79 7.77 -13.94
CA GLN A 181 9.76 7.55 -12.87
C GLN A 181 11.19 7.94 -13.26
N ILE A 182 11.51 7.95 -14.56
CA ILE A 182 12.87 8.20 -15.07
C ILE A 182 13.04 9.55 -15.76
N HIS A 183 11.97 10.32 -15.99
CA HIS A 183 12.03 11.63 -16.62
C HIS A 183 11.93 12.77 -15.59
N PRO A 184 13.04 13.45 -15.25
CA PRO A 184 13.05 14.60 -14.37
C PRO A 184 12.17 15.76 -14.88
N SER A 185 11.12 16.06 -14.12
CA SER A 185 10.32 17.29 -14.26
C SER A 185 10.34 18.09 -12.96
N ILE A 186 10.26 19.42 -13.08
CA ILE A 186 10.28 20.31 -11.92
C ILE A 186 8.86 20.65 -11.42
N ALA A 187 7.87 20.63 -12.30
CA ALA A 187 6.47 20.81 -11.92
C ALA A 187 5.55 19.76 -12.56
N GLN A 188 4.47 19.46 -11.85
CA GLN A 188 3.33 18.75 -12.38
C GLN A 188 2.39 19.77 -13.05
N ILE A 189 2.20 19.61 -14.35
CA ILE A 189 1.29 20.43 -15.14
C ILE A 189 0.03 19.62 -15.43
N ASP A 190 -1.11 20.09 -14.93
CA ASP A 190 -2.41 19.48 -15.19
C ASP A 190 -3.30 20.41 -15.99
N ASN A 191 -3.79 19.97 -17.14
CA ASN A 191 -4.82 20.69 -17.89
C ASN A 191 -6.20 20.22 -17.44
N VAL A 192 -7.02 21.12 -16.91
CA VAL A 192 -8.40 20.86 -16.48
C VAL A 192 -9.30 21.89 -17.15
N TYR A 193 -10.19 21.45 -18.04
CA TYR A 193 -11.11 22.31 -18.81
C TYR A 193 -10.43 23.51 -19.49
N GLY A 194 -9.28 23.28 -20.13
CA GLY A 194 -8.54 24.32 -20.85
C GLY A 194 -7.69 25.24 -19.96
N THR A 195 -7.77 25.13 -18.63
CA THR A 195 -6.92 25.89 -17.71
C THR A 195 -5.78 25.01 -17.18
N GLN A 196 -4.54 25.46 -17.38
CA GLN A 196 -3.37 24.77 -16.85
C GLN A 196 -3.18 25.09 -15.36
N THR A 197 -3.21 24.06 -14.52
CA THR A 197 -2.81 24.14 -13.12
C THR A 197 -1.38 23.63 -13.00
N ILE A 198 -0.49 24.50 -12.54
CA ILE A 198 0.92 24.21 -12.34
C ILE A 198 1.16 23.98 -10.85
N ARG A 199 1.79 22.85 -10.50
CA ARG A 199 2.07 22.48 -9.11
C ARG A 199 3.51 22.02 -8.98
N PRO A 200 4.33 22.66 -8.12
CA PRO A 200 5.69 22.19 -7.85
C PRO A 200 5.70 20.72 -7.43
N SER A 201 6.59 19.93 -8.04
CA SER A 201 6.71 18.50 -7.77
C SER A 201 8.16 18.03 -7.65
N ALA A 202 9.14 18.77 -8.17
CA ALA A 202 10.55 18.36 -8.13
C ALA A 202 11.03 18.07 -6.71
N PRO A 203 11.80 16.99 -6.51
CA PRO A 203 12.36 16.09 -7.53
C PRO A 203 11.47 14.89 -7.90
N PHE A 204 10.18 14.95 -7.57
CA PHE A 204 9.24 13.85 -7.75
C PHE A 204 8.28 14.10 -8.93
N PRO A 205 7.70 13.04 -9.52
CA PRO A 205 6.80 13.19 -10.66
C PRO A 205 5.47 13.85 -10.31
N TYR A 206 5.02 13.76 -9.05
CA TYR A 206 3.71 14.25 -8.64
C TYR A 206 3.80 15.21 -7.46
N ALA A 207 2.98 16.26 -7.47
CA ALA A 207 2.91 17.25 -6.37
C ALA A 207 2.46 16.61 -5.04
N ASN A 208 1.67 15.54 -5.10
CA ASN A 208 1.28 14.75 -3.93
C ASN A 208 2.48 14.03 -3.30
N GLU A 209 3.35 13.47 -4.15
CA GLU A 209 4.55 12.77 -3.73
C GLU A 209 5.59 13.74 -3.15
N TRP A 210 5.73 14.92 -3.77
CA TRP A 210 6.46 16.03 -3.19
C TRP A 210 5.96 16.40 -1.79
N GLY A 211 4.64 16.53 -1.62
CA GLY A 211 4.02 16.87 -0.35
C GLY A 211 4.31 15.88 0.78
N ILE A 212 4.16 14.57 0.53
CA ILE A 212 4.45 13.58 1.58
C ILE A 212 5.94 13.56 1.95
N ASN A 213 6.84 13.67 0.96
CA ASN A 213 8.27 13.74 1.19
C ASN A 213 8.65 14.99 2.00
N PHE A 214 8.15 16.17 1.61
CA PHE A 214 8.33 17.42 2.34
C PHE A 214 7.93 17.26 3.82
N ALA A 215 6.71 16.75 4.07
CA ALA A 215 6.19 16.57 5.42
C ALA A 215 6.99 15.52 6.22
N CYS A 216 7.48 14.45 5.59
CA CYS A 216 8.28 13.42 6.27
C CYS A 216 9.68 13.92 6.67
N TYR A 217 10.29 14.82 5.89
CA TYR A 217 11.64 15.31 6.17
C TYR A 217 11.67 16.53 7.10
N LEU A 218 10.60 17.33 7.12
CA LEU A 218 10.50 18.56 7.94
C LEU A 218 10.82 18.34 9.44
N PRO A 219 10.28 17.33 10.15
CA PRO A 219 10.60 17.12 11.56
C PRO A 219 12.09 16.92 11.83
N PHE A 220 12.80 16.24 10.91
CA PHE A 220 14.22 15.99 11.03
C PHE A 220 15.07 17.22 10.68
N PHE A 221 14.59 18.05 9.75
CA PHE A 221 15.18 19.35 9.48
C PHE A 221 15.15 20.24 10.72
N VAL A 222 13.95 20.47 11.29
CA VAL A 222 13.79 21.26 12.52
C VAL A 222 14.64 20.70 13.67
N LEU A 223 14.66 19.37 13.82
CA LEU A 223 15.45 18.68 14.85
C LEU A 223 16.96 18.97 14.76
N THR A 224 17.50 19.08 13.54
CA THR A 224 18.96 19.12 13.31
C THR A 224 19.51 20.49 12.95
N TRP A 225 18.68 21.40 12.42
CA TRP A 225 19.08 22.75 12.04
C TRP A 225 18.69 23.80 13.08
N CYS A 226 17.52 23.70 13.72
CA CYS A 226 17.00 24.78 14.57
C CYS A 226 17.39 24.68 16.06
N ARG A 227 18.22 23.69 16.44
CA ARG A 227 18.56 23.43 17.84
C ARG A 227 19.84 24.09 18.35
N PRO A 228 19.96 24.29 19.68
CA PRO A 228 21.23 24.63 20.30
C PRO A 228 22.32 23.62 19.91
N GLY A 229 23.50 24.11 19.49
CA GLY A 229 24.61 23.29 18.99
C GLY A 229 24.58 22.98 17.49
N ALA A 230 23.65 23.55 16.71
CA ALA A 230 23.61 23.36 15.25
C ALA A 230 24.64 24.21 14.46
N GLY A 231 25.28 25.20 15.09
CA GLY A 231 26.22 26.13 14.47
C GLY A 231 25.51 27.12 13.54
N TRP A 232 26.11 27.46 12.40
CA TRP A 232 25.55 28.35 11.37
C TRP A 232 24.14 27.93 10.89
N ARG A 233 23.85 26.62 10.90
CA ARG A 233 22.53 26.08 10.53
C ARG A 233 21.39 26.59 11.40
N ARG A 234 21.68 27.03 12.63
CA ARG A 234 20.67 27.62 13.52
C ARG A 234 20.14 28.94 13.00
N VAL A 235 20.97 29.70 12.29
CA VAL A 235 20.61 30.96 11.65
C VAL A 235 19.96 30.71 10.30
N ALA A 236 20.53 29.80 9.50
CA ALA A 236 19.97 29.45 8.18
C ALA A 236 18.62 28.70 8.26
N GLY A 237 18.38 27.91 9.31
CA GLY A 237 17.19 27.07 9.47
C GLY A 237 15.87 27.83 9.37
N PRO A 238 15.66 28.89 10.17
CA PRO A 238 14.47 29.74 10.08
C PRO A 238 14.27 30.38 8.70
N ILE A 239 15.35 30.81 8.04
CA ILE A 239 15.28 31.39 6.68
C ILE A 239 14.77 30.34 5.68
N VAL A 240 15.31 29.12 5.74
CA VAL A 240 14.85 28.01 4.89
C VAL A 240 13.38 27.67 5.15
N LEU A 241 12.92 27.69 6.40
CA LEU A 241 11.51 27.45 6.73
C LEU A 241 10.59 28.56 6.20
N LEU A 242 11.02 29.83 6.31
CA LEU A 242 10.29 30.97 5.77
C LEU A 242 10.15 30.86 4.26
N LEU A 243 11.27 30.58 3.57
CA LEU A 243 11.26 30.36 2.12
C LEU A 243 10.35 29.19 1.75
N ALA A 244 10.39 28.08 2.49
CA ALA A 244 9.58 26.90 2.20
C ALA A 244 8.06 27.15 2.20
N VAL A 245 7.56 28.23 2.83
CA VAL A 245 6.15 28.62 2.77
C VAL A 245 5.69 28.85 1.33
N VAL A 246 6.54 29.43 0.48
CA VAL A 246 6.21 29.78 -0.90
C VAL A 246 5.78 28.53 -1.71
N PRO A 247 6.64 27.52 -1.93
CA PRO A 247 6.24 26.33 -2.69
C PRO A 247 5.13 25.53 -1.99
N VAL A 248 5.02 25.56 -0.66
CA VAL A 248 3.92 24.91 0.06
C VAL A 248 2.57 25.50 -0.34
N VAL A 249 2.46 26.84 -0.47
CA VAL A 249 1.23 27.48 -0.91
C VAL A 249 1.00 27.27 -2.41
N TYR A 250 2.02 27.47 -3.25
CA TYR A 250 1.92 27.28 -4.70
C TYR A 250 1.62 25.84 -5.11
N SER A 251 1.95 24.84 -4.29
CA SER A 251 1.57 23.45 -4.52
C SER A 251 0.05 23.21 -4.55
N LEU A 252 -0.74 24.12 -3.97
CA LEU A 252 -2.20 24.01 -3.79
C LEU A 252 -2.62 22.64 -3.20
N ASN A 253 -1.73 22.06 -2.40
CA ASN A 253 -1.80 20.69 -1.96
C ASN A 253 -2.43 20.59 -0.57
N ARG A 254 -3.77 20.49 -0.53
CA ARG A 254 -4.54 20.42 0.72
C ARG A 254 -4.12 19.27 1.64
N GLY A 255 -3.70 18.13 1.07
CA GLY A 255 -3.22 16.99 1.85
C GLY A 255 -1.96 17.33 2.66
N LEU A 256 -1.08 18.18 2.11
CA LEU A 256 0.16 18.60 2.73
C LEU A 256 -0.17 19.56 3.86
N TRP A 257 -1.05 20.53 3.61
CA TRP A 257 -1.48 21.48 4.62
C TRP A 257 -2.12 20.78 5.82
N GLY A 258 -3.02 19.82 5.58
CA GLY A 258 -3.61 18.99 6.63
C GLY A 258 -2.56 18.18 7.40
N ALA A 259 -1.58 17.59 6.70
CA ALA A 259 -0.50 16.85 7.34
C ALA A 259 0.42 17.75 8.21
N LEU A 260 0.77 18.94 7.74
CA LEU A 260 1.56 19.92 8.48
C LEU A 260 0.81 20.44 9.72
N LEU A 261 -0.49 20.72 9.59
CA LEU A 261 -1.34 21.14 10.70
C LEU A 261 -1.42 20.06 11.78
N ALA A 262 -1.75 18.83 11.39
CA ALA A 262 -1.84 17.71 12.33
C ALA A 262 -0.49 17.42 13.02
N MET A 263 0.60 17.50 12.25
CA MET A 263 1.96 17.37 12.78
C MET A 263 2.29 18.47 13.80
N ALA A 264 2.00 19.73 13.46
CA ALA A 264 2.25 20.88 14.35
C ALA A 264 1.43 20.76 15.64
N LEU A 265 0.14 20.43 15.54
CA LEU A 265 -0.73 20.19 16.69
C LEU A 265 -0.20 19.05 17.58
N PHE A 266 0.20 17.93 16.97
CA PHE A 266 0.79 16.82 17.71
C PHE A 266 2.08 17.22 18.45
N VAL A 267 2.98 17.96 17.79
CA VAL A 267 4.22 18.45 18.42
C VAL A 267 3.91 19.45 19.52
N ALA A 268 2.92 20.34 19.34
CA ALA A 268 2.46 21.30 20.35
C ALA A 268 1.93 20.59 21.60
N ILE A 269 1.01 19.63 21.44
CA ILE A 269 0.47 18.82 22.54
C ILE A 269 1.60 18.16 23.32
N ARG A 270 2.56 17.56 22.62
CA ARG A 270 3.70 16.90 23.28
C ARG A 270 4.65 17.88 23.97
N ALA A 271 4.83 19.08 23.42
CA ALA A 271 5.61 20.14 24.03
C ALA A 271 4.93 20.66 25.31
N ALA A 272 3.60 20.87 25.27
CA ALA A 272 2.79 21.28 26.41
C ALA A 272 2.82 20.26 27.54
N ILE A 273 2.59 18.97 27.25
CA ILE A 273 2.70 17.86 28.22
C ILE A 273 4.12 17.77 28.81
N ALA A 274 5.14 18.22 28.08
CA ALA A 274 6.53 18.26 28.54
C ALA A 274 6.91 19.57 29.25
N GLY A 275 5.99 20.52 29.44
CA GLY A 275 6.25 21.83 30.06
C GLY A 275 7.18 22.73 29.25
N ARG A 276 7.32 22.50 27.93
CA ARG A 276 8.28 23.21 27.07
C ARG A 276 7.67 24.46 26.44
N VAL A 277 7.43 25.48 27.26
CA VAL A 277 6.81 26.76 26.83
C VAL A 277 7.52 27.39 25.63
N GLY A 278 8.85 27.37 25.60
CA GLY A 278 9.62 27.92 24.47
C GLY A 278 9.35 27.24 23.13
N ALA A 279 8.99 25.95 23.11
CA ALA A 279 8.60 25.26 21.88
C ALA A 279 7.20 25.67 21.40
N LEU A 280 6.28 25.96 22.33
CA LEU A 280 4.96 26.48 22.03
C LEU A 280 5.03 27.90 21.48
N LEU A 281 5.83 28.77 22.12
CA LEU A 281 6.10 30.14 21.63
C LEU A 281 6.75 30.11 20.24
N GLY A 282 7.68 29.17 19.99
CA GLY A 282 8.27 29.00 18.67
C GLY A 282 7.25 28.58 17.60
N LEU A 283 6.33 27.68 17.92
CA LEU A 283 5.24 27.30 17.00
C LEU A 283 4.28 28.47 16.74
N LEU A 284 3.93 29.23 17.79
CA LEU A 284 3.11 30.42 17.66
C LEU A 284 3.80 31.48 16.78
N GLY A 285 5.11 31.71 16.98
CA GLY A 285 5.89 32.62 16.14
C GLY A 285 5.91 32.20 14.67
N ILE A 286 6.08 30.91 14.38
CA ILE A 286 5.99 30.38 13.00
C ILE A 286 4.60 30.65 12.41
N LEU A 287 3.53 30.41 13.19
CA LEU A 287 2.16 30.64 12.75
C LEU A 287 1.92 32.12 12.42
N VAL A 288 2.35 33.04 13.29
CA VAL A 288 2.22 34.49 13.08
C VAL A 288 2.96 34.93 11.82
N VAL A 289 4.21 34.48 11.65
CA VAL A 289 5.02 34.82 10.47
C VAL A 289 4.40 34.25 9.19
N ALA A 290 3.96 32.99 9.20
CA ALA A 290 3.32 32.37 8.04
C ALA A 290 2.01 33.08 7.67
N SER A 291 1.17 33.43 8.65
CA SER A 291 -0.05 34.22 8.43
C SER A 291 0.27 35.60 7.87
N GLY A 292 1.30 36.27 8.39
CA GLY A 292 1.76 37.57 7.86
C GLY A 292 2.20 37.49 6.39
N VAL A 293 2.95 36.45 6.01
CA VAL A 293 3.36 36.22 4.60
C VAL A 293 2.15 35.99 3.70
N VAL A 294 1.16 35.22 4.15
CA VAL A 294 -0.05 34.94 3.36
C VAL A 294 -0.90 36.20 3.18
N LEU A 295 -1.05 37.02 4.22
CA LEU A 295 -1.82 38.27 4.17
C LEU A 295 -1.12 39.35 3.32
N ALA A 296 0.21 39.41 3.36
CA ALA A 296 1.00 40.40 2.64
C ALA A 296 1.27 40.06 1.16
N SER A 297 0.76 38.94 0.65
CA SER A 297 1.05 38.45 -0.71
C SER A 297 -0.19 38.00 -1.47
N PRO A 298 -0.13 37.83 -2.81
CA PRO A 298 -1.23 37.26 -3.61
C PRO A 298 -1.55 35.79 -3.28
N LEU A 299 -0.92 35.21 -2.26
CA LEU A 299 -1.16 33.85 -1.81
C LEU A 299 -2.58 33.68 -1.24
N GLY A 300 -3.15 34.71 -0.59
CA GLY A 300 -4.50 34.67 -0.04
C GLY A 300 -5.57 34.37 -1.08
N THR A 301 -5.54 35.06 -2.23
CA THR A 301 -6.53 34.88 -3.31
C THR A 301 -6.43 33.50 -3.96
N ARG A 302 -5.22 32.91 -4.02
CA ARG A 302 -5.01 31.52 -4.48
C ARG A 302 -5.63 30.49 -3.54
N ILE A 303 -5.53 30.72 -2.23
CA ILE A 303 -6.14 29.86 -1.20
C ILE A 303 -7.66 29.93 -1.32
N GLU A 304 -8.23 31.14 -1.40
CA GLU A 304 -9.68 31.35 -1.52
C GLU A 304 -10.23 30.71 -2.79
N THR A 305 -9.62 31.01 -3.95
CA THR A 305 -9.99 30.38 -5.23
C THR A 305 -9.96 28.88 -5.10
N ARG A 306 -8.94 28.30 -4.45
CA ARG A 306 -8.84 26.85 -4.29
C ARG A 306 -9.93 26.31 -3.36
N LEU A 307 -10.35 27.02 -2.32
CA LEU A 307 -11.43 26.57 -1.43
C LEU A 307 -12.80 26.63 -2.12
N SER A 308 -13.05 27.62 -2.97
CA SER A 308 -14.34 27.84 -3.64
C SER A 308 -14.52 27.07 -4.96
N SER A 309 -13.48 26.88 -5.77
CA SER A 309 -13.61 26.47 -7.19
C SER A 309 -13.68 24.96 -7.50
N HIS A 310 -13.64 24.05 -6.51
CA HIS A 310 -13.54 22.60 -6.80
C HIS A 310 -14.53 21.65 -6.07
N PRO A 311 -15.86 21.86 -6.12
CA PRO A 311 -16.83 20.86 -5.66
C PRO A 311 -16.77 19.55 -6.48
N SER A 312 -16.62 19.61 -7.80
CA SER A 312 -16.68 18.46 -8.71
C SER A 312 -15.54 17.45 -8.52
N SER A 313 -14.35 17.90 -8.12
CA SER A 313 -13.21 17.01 -7.83
C SER A 313 -13.43 16.14 -6.59
N ASN A 314 -14.14 16.64 -5.57
CA ASN A 314 -14.45 15.86 -4.37
C ASN A 314 -15.45 14.75 -4.70
N THR A 315 -16.47 15.06 -5.51
CA THR A 315 -17.46 14.08 -5.98
C THR A 315 -16.79 12.94 -6.73
N GLY A 316 -15.86 13.22 -7.66
CA GLY A 316 -15.11 12.18 -8.39
C GLY A 316 -14.29 11.27 -7.47
N ARG A 317 -13.63 11.81 -6.44
CA ARG A 317 -12.87 11.01 -5.46
C ARG A 317 -13.79 10.16 -4.59
N THR A 318 -14.92 10.70 -4.15
CA THR A 318 -15.93 9.97 -3.39
C THR A 318 -16.52 8.83 -4.22
N ASN A 319 -16.90 9.10 -5.47
CA ASN A 319 -17.45 8.07 -6.37
C ASN A 319 -16.44 6.94 -6.60
N LEU A 320 -15.16 7.28 -6.82
CA LEU A 320 -14.12 6.28 -7.02
C LEU A 320 -13.82 5.47 -5.75
N ALA A 321 -13.84 6.11 -4.58
CA ALA A 321 -13.68 5.44 -3.29
C ALA A 321 -14.85 4.49 -3.01
N THR A 322 -16.08 4.95 -3.21
CA THR A 322 -17.31 4.17 -3.03
C THR A 322 -17.31 2.97 -3.97
N LEU A 323 -17.05 3.18 -5.26
CA LEU A 323 -16.99 2.10 -6.25
C LEU A 323 -15.90 1.09 -5.90
N GLY A 324 -14.70 1.56 -5.49
CA GLY A 324 -13.60 0.69 -5.09
C GLY A 324 -13.93 -0.19 -3.89
N VAL A 325 -14.52 0.39 -2.84
CA VAL A 325 -14.92 -0.36 -1.63
C VAL A 325 -16.05 -1.32 -1.93
N GLN A 326 -17.10 -0.89 -2.64
CA GLN A 326 -18.22 -1.76 -3.04
C GLN A 326 -17.73 -2.95 -3.88
N SER A 327 -16.80 -2.70 -4.80
CA SER A 327 -16.20 -3.75 -5.63
C SER A 327 -15.45 -4.79 -4.82
N VAL A 328 -14.68 -4.36 -3.81
CA VAL A 328 -13.97 -5.25 -2.89
C VAL A 328 -14.95 -6.04 -2.04
N LEU A 329 -15.89 -5.37 -1.38
CA LEU A 329 -16.85 -6.02 -0.47
C LEU A 329 -17.76 -7.02 -1.18
N LYS A 330 -18.15 -6.76 -2.44
CA LYS A 330 -19.06 -7.61 -3.21
C LYS A 330 -18.44 -8.95 -3.63
N LYS A 331 -17.15 -9.00 -3.95
CA LYS A 331 -16.53 -10.20 -4.56
C LYS A 331 -15.19 -10.63 -3.96
N SER A 332 -14.40 -9.77 -3.32
CA SER A 332 -13.10 -10.13 -2.74
C SER A 332 -12.77 -9.35 -1.45
N PRO A 333 -13.58 -9.47 -0.38
CA PRO A 333 -13.43 -8.65 0.82
C PRO A 333 -12.13 -8.92 1.60
N VAL A 334 -11.64 -10.17 1.58
CA VAL A 334 -10.46 -10.59 2.34
C VAL A 334 -9.18 -10.14 1.65
N LEU A 335 -8.98 -10.51 0.38
CA LEU A 335 -7.71 -10.35 -0.33
C LEU A 335 -7.70 -9.21 -1.36
N GLY A 336 -8.85 -8.66 -1.75
CA GLY A 336 -8.92 -7.67 -2.82
C GLY A 336 -8.52 -8.24 -4.19
N TYR A 337 -8.01 -7.39 -5.09
CA TYR A 337 -7.76 -7.72 -6.51
C TYR A 337 -6.28 -7.77 -6.92
N GLY A 338 -5.36 -7.74 -5.96
CA GLY A 338 -3.90 -7.78 -6.15
C GLY A 338 -3.28 -6.52 -6.75
N SER A 339 -3.97 -5.80 -7.63
CA SER A 339 -3.52 -4.53 -8.20
C SER A 339 -4.70 -3.62 -8.53
N THR A 340 -4.44 -2.42 -9.05
CA THR A 340 -5.44 -1.43 -9.43
C THR A 340 -6.20 -1.87 -10.69
N ARG A 341 -7.36 -1.25 -10.96
CA ARG A 341 -8.20 -1.55 -12.14
C ARG A 341 -8.75 -0.27 -12.76
N ASN A 342 -8.70 -0.16 -14.08
CA ASN A 342 -9.30 0.98 -14.78
C ASN A 342 -10.82 0.92 -14.63
N VAL A 343 -11.44 2.06 -14.35
CA VAL A 343 -12.89 2.17 -14.18
C VAL A 343 -13.57 2.02 -15.54
N GLN A 344 -14.74 1.38 -15.57
CA GLN A 344 -15.56 1.32 -16.77
C GLN A 344 -16.26 2.67 -17.00
N GLY A 345 -16.11 3.23 -18.21
CA GLY A 345 -16.69 4.53 -18.56
C GLY A 345 -16.17 5.68 -17.71
N THR A 346 -17.02 6.70 -17.54
CA THR A 346 -16.84 7.82 -16.61
C THR A 346 -18.00 7.87 -15.61
N PHE A 347 -17.89 8.72 -14.59
CA PHE A 347 -19.00 8.94 -13.65
C PHE A 347 -20.18 9.74 -14.25
N SER A 348 -20.06 10.20 -15.49
CA SER A 348 -21.10 10.97 -16.20
C SER A 348 -21.63 10.26 -17.44
N SER A 349 -20.87 9.33 -18.01
CA SER A 349 -21.25 8.57 -19.20
C SER A 349 -20.58 7.20 -19.22
N ILE A 350 -21.33 6.15 -19.55
CA ILE A 350 -20.83 4.76 -19.63
C ILE A 350 -19.83 4.52 -20.77
N ALA A 351 -19.88 5.35 -21.81
CA ALA A 351 -19.01 5.28 -22.98
C ALA A 351 -17.86 6.31 -22.93
N GLY A 352 -17.83 7.18 -21.92
CA GLY A 352 -16.76 8.16 -21.80
C GLY A 352 -15.39 7.53 -21.52
N GLY A 353 -14.33 8.10 -22.08
CA GLY A 353 -12.96 7.68 -21.79
C GLY A 353 -11.92 8.72 -22.23
N ASP A 354 -10.65 8.35 -22.14
CA ASP A 354 -9.55 9.21 -22.58
C ASP A 354 -9.52 9.30 -24.11
N SER A 355 -9.38 10.51 -24.66
CA SER A 355 -9.27 10.76 -26.09
C SER A 355 -8.08 11.67 -26.41
N ALA A 356 -7.73 11.82 -27.69
CA ALA A 356 -6.66 12.75 -28.10
C ALA A 356 -6.96 14.20 -27.68
N LEU A 357 -8.23 14.59 -27.66
CA LEU A 357 -8.69 15.92 -27.26
C LEU A 357 -8.81 16.06 -25.73
N CYS A 358 -9.05 14.96 -25.02
CA CYS A 358 -9.12 14.94 -23.56
C CYS A 358 -8.47 13.67 -22.96
N PRO A 359 -7.14 13.65 -22.78
CA PRO A 359 -6.43 12.50 -22.22
C PRO A 359 -6.66 12.24 -20.72
N LYS A 360 -7.47 13.08 -20.05
CA LYS A 360 -7.80 12.98 -18.62
C LYS A 360 -9.31 12.85 -18.36
N CYS A 361 -10.07 12.52 -19.41
CA CYS A 361 -11.51 12.35 -19.30
C CYS A 361 -11.89 11.00 -18.66
N SER A 362 -11.01 10.01 -18.68
CA SER A 362 -11.16 8.78 -17.91
C SER A 362 -10.82 9.02 -16.44
N PRO A 363 -11.67 8.55 -15.51
CA PRO A 363 -11.34 8.60 -14.10
C PRO A 363 -10.09 7.75 -13.80
N PRO A 364 -9.25 8.15 -12.82
CA PRO A 364 -8.10 7.35 -12.41
C PRO A 364 -8.50 5.93 -11.99
N ALA A 365 -7.60 4.98 -12.17
CA ALA A 365 -7.84 3.59 -11.80
C ALA A 365 -8.25 3.43 -10.32
N LEU A 366 -9.14 2.47 -10.05
CA LEU A 366 -9.55 2.05 -8.71
C LEU A 366 -8.33 1.71 -7.85
N GLY A 367 -8.28 2.28 -6.65
CA GLY A 367 -7.17 2.14 -5.72
C GLY A 367 -6.01 3.13 -5.89
N THR A 368 -6.10 4.14 -6.77
CA THR A 368 -5.00 5.12 -6.96
C THR A 368 -5.10 6.38 -6.06
N GLN A 369 -6.20 6.54 -5.32
CA GLN A 369 -6.52 7.79 -4.61
C GLN A 369 -5.75 8.05 -3.30
N GLY A 370 -4.93 7.09 -2.88
CA GLY A 370 -4.18 7.11 -1.64
C GLY A 370 -3.77 5.70 -1.23
N GLN A 371 -2.84 5.58 -0.29
CA GLN A 371 -2.33 4.31 0.20
C GLN A 371 -3.41 3.45 0.86
N LEU A 372 -4.37 4.08 1.56
CA LEU A 372 -5.54 3.41 2.14
C LEU A 372 -6.35 2.72 1.04
N TRP A 373 -6.74 3.49 0.02
CA TRP A 373 -7.55 2.98 -1.10
C TRP A 373 -6.80 1.93 -1.91
N LEU A 374 -5.49 2.12 -2.10
CA LEU A 374 -4.64 1.17 -2.79
C LEU A 374 -4.64 -0.18 -2.08
N ILE A 375 -4.31 -0.20 -0.78
CA ILE A 375 -4.23 -1.44 -0.03
C ILE A 375 -5.62 -2.06 0.15
N SER A 376 -6.65 -1.27 0.45
CA SER A 376 -8.02 -1.77 0.57
C SER A 376 -8.50 -2.42 -0.73
N PHE A 377 -8.18 -1.85 -1.88
CA PHE A 377 -8.56 -2.41 -3.19
C PHE A 377 -7.72 -3.62 -3.59
N SER A 378 -6.41 -3.56 -3.38
CA SER A 378 -5.48 -4.58 -3.90
C SER A 378 -5.16 -5.71 -2.91
N GLN A 379 -5.23 -5.48 -1.60
CA GLN A 379 -5.02 -6.50 -0.56
C GLN A 379 -6.26 -6.72 0.34
N GLY A 380 -7.40 -6.11 0.01
CA GLY A 380 -8.66 -6.27 0.73
C GLY A 380 -8.65 -5.65 2.13
N MET A 381 -9.72 -5.91 2.90
CA MET A 381 -9.90 -5.39 4.26
C MET A 381 -8.88 -5.97 5.23
N LEU A 382 -8.44 -7.20 4.98
CA LEU A 382 -7.42 -7.86 5.78
C LEU A 382 -6.06 -7.20 5.59
N GLY A 383 -5.66 -6.94 4.34
CA GLY A 383 -4.40 -6.28 4.02
C GLY A 383 -4.28 -4.90 4.67
N ILE A 384 -5.31 -4.07 4.54
CA ILE A 384 -5.29 -2.72 5.13
C ILE A 384 -5.25 -2.78 6.66
N SER A 385 -5.95 -3.75 7.27
CA SER A 385 -5.93 -3.95 8.71
C SER A 385 -4.53 -4.34 9.21
N LEU A 386 -3.85 -5.30 8.56
CA LEU A 386 -2.48 -5.70 8.92
C LEU A 386 -1.49 -4.53 8.79
N TYR A 387 -1.62 -3.75 7.71
CA TYR A 387 -0.81 -2.56 7.47
C TYR A 387 -1.00 -1.50 8.56
N VAL A 388 -2.26 -1.13 8.85
CA VAL A 388 -2.59 -0.08 9.83
C VAL A 388 -2.22 -0.52 11.23
N VAL A 389 -2.51 -1.77 11.62
CA VAL A 389 -2.14 -2.33 12.93
C VAL A 389 -0.63 -2.26 13.16
N PHE A 390 0.19 -2.55 12.15
CA PHE A 390 1.64 -2.41 12.27
C PHE A 390 2.05 -0.98 12.67
N PHE A 391 1.52 0.05 11.98
CA PHE A 391 1.83 1.44 12.29
C PHE A 391 1.24 1.90 13.62
N LEU A 392 0.01 1.49 13.98
CA LEU A 392 -0.58 1.79 15.28
C LEU A 392 0.24 1.18 16.42
N VAL A 393 0.69 -0.06 16.28
CA VAL A 393 1.59 -0.72 17.24
C VAL A 393 2.89 0.05 17.37
N MET A 394 3.50 0.49 16.26
CA MET A 394 4.71 1.32 16.31
C MET A 394 4.45 2.69 16.96
N PHE A 395 3.32 3.32 16.70
CA PHE A 395 2.97 4.62 17.26
C PHE A 395 2.73 4.55 18.77
N PHE A 396 1.76 3.75 19.22
CA PHE A 396 1.35 3.70 20.63
C PHE A 396 2.42 3.16 21.55
N ARG A 397 3.23 2.18 21.11
CA ARG A 397 4.34 1.65 21.93
C ARG A 397 5.41 2.69 22.23
N HIS A 398 5.58 3.68 21.36
CA HIS A 398 6.65 4.67 21.48
C HIS A 398 6.13 6.05 21.91
N LEU A 399 4.81 6.23 22.05
CA LEU A 399 4.17 7.51 22.38
C LEU A 399 4.69 8.13 23.70
N ARG A 400 5.05 7.28 24.67
CA ARG A 400 5.58 7.70 25.98
C ARG A 400 7.04 8.16 25.95
N ILE A 401 7.78 7.95 24.86
CA ILE A 401 9.20 8.29 24.76
C ILE A 401 9.33 9.78 24.44
N LYS A 402 9.79 10.57 25.43
CA LYS A 402 9.87 12.05 25.35
C LYS A 402 11.15 12.58 24.68
N THR A 403 11.98 11.72 24.09
CA THR A 403 13.18 12.19 23.38
C THR A 403 12.79 12.91 22.11
N ALA A 404 13.61 13.85 21.69
CA ALA A 404 13.29 14.66 20.53
C ALA A 404 13.33 13.91 19.20
N VAL A 405 14.23 12.92 19.09
CA VAL A 405 14.26 12.03 17.93
C VAL A 405 12.95 11.25 17.86
N ALA A 406 12.45 10.76 19.00
CA ALA A 406 11.15 10.10 19.06
C ALA A 406 9.98 11.04 18.74
N THR A 407 10.02 12.32 19.16
CA THR A 407 9.02 13.32 18.75
C THR A 407 9.02 13.54 17.24
N ALA A 408 10.19 13.72 16.62
CA ALA A 408 10.30 13.89 15.17
C ALA A 408 9.81 12.65 14.41
N ALA A 409 10.21 11.45 14.84
CA ALA A 409 9.80 10.21 14.21
C ALA A 409 8.30 9.89 14.39
N LEU A 410 7.70 10.21 15.55
CA LEU A 410 6.26 10.08 15.75
C LEU A 410 5.48 11.11 14.93
N ALA A 411 6.01 12.31 14.76
CA ALA A 411 5.42 13.33 13.88
C ALA A 411 5.35 12.84 12.42
N VAL A 412 6.37 12.10 11.94
CA VAL A 412 6.32 11.43 10.63
C VAL A 412 5.25 10.33 10.57
N LEU A 413 5.04 9.57 11.64
CA LEU A 413 3.92 8.61 11.68
C LEU A 413 2.55 9.32 11.67
N VAL A 414 2.41 10.49 12.30
CA VAL A 414 1.20 11.32 12.18
C VAL A 414 0.97 11.75 10.73
N VAL A 415 2.02 12.21 10.04
CA VAL A 415 1.95 12.50 8.60
C VAL A 415 1.45 11.28 7.84
N GLN A 416 2.02 10.09 8.09
CA GLN A 416 1.59 8.87 7.43
C GLN A 416 0.09 8.57 7.68
N PHE A 417 -0.41 8.72 8.91
CA PHE A 417 -1.84 8.47 9.19
C PHE A 417 -2.77 9.45 8.47
N VAL A 418 -2.44 10.74 8.47
CA VAL A 418 -3.25 11.77 7.80
C VAL A 418 -3.20 11.62 6.29
N THR A 419 -2.01 11.38 5.74
CA THR A 419 -1.81 11.30 4.29
C THR A 419 -2.22 9.96 3.69
N LEU A 420 -2.38 8.90 4.48
CA LEU A 420 -2.77 7.56 4.02
C LEU A 420 -4.00 7.59 3.10
N ILE A 421 -4.95 8.48 3.36
CA ILE A 421 -6.22 8.59 2.63
C ILE A 421 -6.04 9.27 1.27
N VAL A 422 -5.07 10.18 1.13
CA VAL A 422 -4.97 11.08 -0.03
C VAL A 422 -3.70 10.88 -0.88
N TYR A 423 -2.66 10.27 -0.31
CA TYR A 423 -1.36 10.04 -0.94
C TYR A 423 -1.01 8.56 -0.96
N ASN A 424 -0.39 8.14 -2.06
CA ASN A 424 0.38 6.90 -2.10
C ASN A 424 1.69 7.14 -1.34
N SER A 425 2.04 6.21 -0.45
CA SER A 425 3.25 6.36 0.38
C SER A 425 4.49 5.78 -0.29
N ILE A 426 4.34 4.85 -1.24
CA ILE A 426 5.44 4.14 -1.91
C ILE A 426 6.44 5.15 -2.50
N GLY A 427 7.72 4.87 -2.30
CA GLY A 427 8.83 5.73 -2.74
C GLY A 427 9.73 6.18 -1.57
N PRO A 428 10.54 7.25 -1.76
CA PRO A 428 11.49 7.76 -0.78
C PRO A 428 10.86 8.22 0.54
N ALA A 429 9.60 8.67 0.50
CA ALA A 429 8.81 8.98 1.69
C ALA A 429 8.55 7.73 2.52
N PHE A 430 8.22 6.60 1.88
CA PHE A 430 7.98 5.38 2.64
C PHE A 430 9.24 4.89 3.36
N ALA A 431 10.39 4.99 2.68
CA ALA A 431 11.67 4.72 3.30
C ALA A 431 11.87 5.62 4.53
N ALA A 432 11.54 6.91 4.46
CA ALA A 432 11.63 7.85 5.58
C ALA A 432 10.71 7.49 6.76
N ILE A 433 9.48 7.05 6.47
CA ILE A 433 8.52 6.56 7.47
C ILE A 433 9.05 5.30 8.17
N MET A 434 9.63 4.37 7.42
CA MET A 434 10.24 3.17 7.99
C MET A 434 11.55 3.44 8.73
N ILE A 435 12.34 4.43 8.30
CA ILE A 435 13.48 4.94 9.07
C ILE A 435 12.97 5.52 10.39
N SER A 436 11.89 6.29 10.37
CA SER A 436 11.27 6.85 11.58
C SER A 436 10.83 5.77 12.55
N ALA A 437 10.17 4.71 12.06
CA ALA A 437 9.85 3.53 12.85
C ALA A 437 11.10 2.83 13.43
N GLY A 438 12.17 2.72 12.65
CA GLY A 438 13.48 2.22 13.10
C GLY A 438 14.13 3.11 14.17
N LEU A 439 14.04 4.44 14.03
CA LEU A 439 14.55 5.41 15.00
C LEU A 439 13.78 5.34 16.32
N LEU A 440 12.45 5.20 16.28
CA LEU A 440 11.63 4.98 17.48
C LEU A 440 12.07 3.72 18.23
N TRP A 441 12.29 2.64 17.49
CA TRP A 441 12.80 1.41 18.06
C TRP A 441 14.18 1.62 18.72
N ARG A 442 15.12 2.29 18.05
CA ARG A 442 16.44 2.63 18.63
C ARG A 442 16.32 3.42 19.93
N GLU A 443 15.44 4.43 19.97
CA GLU A 443 15.23 5.30 21.13
C GLU A 443 14.60 4.52 22.30
N SER A 444 13.67 3.60 22.05
CA SER A 444 13.09 2.75 23.11
C SER A 444 14.15 1.93 23.83
N VAL A 445 15.07 1.34 23.06
CA VAL A 445 16.20 0.58 23.60
C VAL A 445 17.16 1.50 24.37
N ALA A 446 17.27 2.77 23.98
CA ALA A 446 18.17 3.72 24.64
C ALA A 446 17.64 4.14 26.00
N VAL A 447 16.36 4.48 26.05
CA VAL A 447 15.67 4.88 27.27
C VAL A 447 15.67 3.73 28.28
N SER A 448 15.38 2.50 27.85
CA SER A 448 15.40 1.35 28.76
C SER A 448 16.78 0.94 29.25
N ALA A 449 17.83 1.16 28.45
CA ALA A 449 19.20 0.97 28.91
C ALA A 449 19.58 2.01 29.99
N ARG A 450 19.12 3.26 29.85
CA ARG A 450 19.39 4.33 30.82
C ARG A 450 18.62 4.17 32.13
N SER A 451 17.40 3.62 32.07
CA SER A 451 16.54 3.47 33.25
C SER A 451 16.92 2.27 34.15
N GLY A 452 18.10 1.68 33.99
CA GLY A 452 18.63 0.64 34.88
C GLY A 452 17.78 -0.64 35.00
N SER A 453 16.84 -0.88 34.08
CA SER A 453 15.97 -2.06 34.13
C SER A 453 16.75 -3.32 33.74
N LEU A 454 17.50 -3.86 34.70
CA LEU A 454 18.32 -5.06 34.57
C LEU A 454 17.43 -6.28 34.28
N GLY A 455 17.67 -6.93 33.14
CA GLY A 455 17.24 -8.29 32.82
C GLY A 455 15.82 -8.47 32.26
N GLY A 456 14.81 -7.72 32.74
CA GLY A 456 13.40 -7.97 32.38
C GLY A 456 12.82 -7.12 31.24
N ALA A 457 13.22 -5.85 31.12
CA ALA A 457 12.65 -4.93 30.13
C ALA A 457 13.36 -4.97 28.75
N GLN A 458 14.64 -5.37 28.69
CA GLN A 458 15.35 -5.53 27.42
C GLN A 458 14.72 -6.62 26.53
N ASP A 459 14.30 -7.74 27.13
CA ASP A 459 13.57 -8.83 26.46
C ASP A 459 12.16 -8.42 25.99
N ARG A 460 11.65 -7.26 26.44
CA ARG A 460 10.33 -6.73 26.07
C ARG A 460 10.33 -5.76 24.89
N GLN A 461 11.47 -5.42 24.30
CA GLN A 461 11.52 -4.38 23.25
C GLN A 461 11.77 -4.89 21.83
N TRP A 462 12.53 -5.98 21.68
CA TRP A 462 12.83 -6.58 20.37
C TRP A 462 12.76 -8.10 20.42
N LEU A 463 12.72 -8.71 19.25
CA LEU A 463 12.70 -10.16 19.06
C LEU A 463 13.77 -10.51 18.01
N PRO A 464 14.55 -11.60 18.15
CA PRO A 464 15.39 -12.08 17.06
C PRO A 464 14.51 -12.33 15.82
N LEU A 465 14.90 -11.85 14.64
CA LEU A 465 14.15 -12.09 13.39
C LEU A 465 14.01 -13.59 13.12
N ALA A 466 15.05 -14.36 13.44
CA ALA A 466 15.06 -15.82 13.39
C ALA A 466 13.96 -16.47 14.26
N ARG A 467 13.38 -15.76 15.24
CA ARG A 467 12.25 -16.26 16.03
C ARG A 467 10.99 -16.41 15.20
N TYR A 468 10.73 -15.54 14.22
CA TYR A 468 9.57 -15.68 13.33
C TYR A 468 9.73 -16.90 12.42
N GLY A 469 10.91 -17.07 11.81
CA GLY A 469 11.22 -18.28 11.03
C GLY A 469 11.20 -19.55 11.89
N ALA A 470 11.73 -19.50 13.12
CA ALA A 470 11.68 -20.61 14.06
C ALA A 470 10.25 -20.91 14.52
N LEU A 471 9.38 -19.91 14.68
CA LEU A 471 7.97 -20.10 15.01
C LEU A 471 7.29 -20.95 13.94
N VAL A 472 7.42 -20.54 12.67
CA VAL A 472 6.87 -21.25 11.51
C VAL A 472 7.49 -22.64 11.39
N ARG A 473 8.82 -22.76 11.49
CA ARG A 473 9.52 -24.05 11.38
C ARG A 473 9.13 -25.03 12.49
N ASN A 474 9.06 -24.57 13.74
CA ASN A 474 8.74 -25.43 14.89
C ASN A 474 7.27 -25.88 14.88
N HIS A 475 6.39 -25.10 14.26
CA HIS A 475 4.96 -25.40 14.12
C HIS A 475 4.59 -25.64 12.66
N ARG A 476 5.52 -26.16 11.83
CA ARG A 476 5.31 -26.29 10.38
C ARG A 476 4.11 -27.14 10.02
N VAL A 477 3.82 -28.17 10.83
CA VAL A 477 2.66 -29.05 10.66
C VAL A 477 1.37 -28.30 10.96
N LEU A 478 1.35 -27.48 12.02
CA LEU A 478 0.19 -26.66 12.38
C LEU A 478 -0.07 -25.57 11.34
N VAL A 479 0.96 -24.78 11.00
CA VAL A 479 0.84 -23.69 10.02
C VAL A 479 0.51 -24.26 8.63
N GLY A 480 1.21 -25.32 8.21
CA GLY A 480 0.93 -26.02 6.96
C GLY A 480 -0.45 -26.66 6.92
N GLY A 481 -0.88 -27.29 8.02
CA GLY A 481 -2.23 -27.82 8.17
C GLY A 481 -3.30 -26.75 8.05
N CYS A 482 -3.16 -25.61 8.74
CA CYS A 482 -4.10 -24.49 8.61
C CYS A 482 -4.10 -23.88 7.19
N LEU A 483 -2.95 -23.82 6.51
CA LEU A 483 -2.87 -23.39 5.11
C LEU A 483 -3.63 -24.35 4.18
N ILE A 484 -3.43 -25.67 4.34
CA ILE A 484 -4.12 -26.70 3.54
C ILE A 484 -5.62 -26.66 3.80
N VAL A 485 -6.04 -26.60 5.07
CA VAL A 485 -7.45 -26.49 5.46
C VAL A 485 -8.07 -25.22 4.90
N GLY A 486 -7.38 -24.08 5.00
CA GLY A 486 -7.82 -22.80 4.44
C GLY A 486 -7.96 -22.85 2.92
N LEU A 487 -6.98 -23.43 2.22
CA LEU A 487 -7.04 -23.62 0.77
C LEU A 487 -8.16 -24.58 0.36
N ALA A 488 -8.31 -25.71 1.05
CA ALA A 488 -9.35 -26.70 0.79
C ALA A 488 -10.76 -26.11 1.02
N ALA A 489 -10.96 -25.37 2.11
CA ALA A 489 -12.19 -24.62 2.37
C ALA A 489 -12.46 -23.59 1.26
N GLY A 490 -11.43 -22.86 0.83
CA GLY A 490 -11.52 -21.91 -0.27
C GLY A 490 -11.86 -22.54 -1.63
N LEU A 491 -11.35 -23.74 -1.92
CA LEU A 491 -11.65 -24.50 -3.14
C LEU A 491 -13.02 -25.21 -3.08
N ALA A 492 -13.48 -25.57 -1.89
CA ALA A 492 -14.81 -26.14 -1.66
C ALA A 492 -15.91 -25.08 -1.71
N TRP A 493 -15.60 -23.83 -1.33
CA TRP A 493 -16.56 -22.74 -1.25
C TRP A 493 -17.43 -22.55 -2.51
N PRO A 494 -16.87 -22.47 -3.73
CA PRO A 494 -17.67 -22.29 -4.94
C PRO A 494 -18.43 -23.55 -5.36
N LYS A 495 -18.11 -24.72 -4.79
CA LYS A 495 -18.85 -25.96 -5.05
C LYS A 495 -20.14 -26.03 -4.25
N VAL A 496 -20.13 -25.43 -3.06
CA VAL A 496 -21.31 -25.33 -2.18
C VAL A 496 -22.15 -24.11 -2.52
N HIS A 497 -21.50 -23.01 -2.92
CA HIS A 497 -22.15 -21.78 -3.37
C HIS A 497 -22.06 -21.69 -4.90
N HIS A 498 -23.17 -21.99 -5.59
CA HIS A 498 -23.28 -22.06 -7.05
C HIS A 498 -22.41 -21.02 -7.78
N THR A 499 -21.55 -21.47 -8.69
CA THR A 499 -20.79 -20.59 -9.58
C THR A 499 -21.69 -20.09 -10.68
N ASP A 500 -22.03 -18.81 -10.63
CA ASP A 500 -22.75 -18.18 -11.74
C ASP A 500 -21.89 -18.19 -13.01
N ALA A 501 -22.55 -18.31 -14.15
CA ALA A 501 -22.01 -18.06 -15.47
C ALA A 501 -22.42 -16.66 -15.94
N VAL A 502 -21.52 -15.98 -16.64
CA VAL A 502 -21.79 -14.68 -17.26
C VAL A 502 -21.71 -14.84 -18.76
N ALA A 503 -22.80 -14.52 -19.44
CA ALA A 503 -22.84 -14.44 -20.90
C ALA A 503 -22.78 -12.97 -21.33
N ARG A 504 -21.92 -12.66 -22.31
CA ARG A 504 -21.71 -11.30 -22.83
C ARG A 504 -22.00 -11.24 -24.33
N VAL A 505 -22.58 -10.13 -24.78
CA VAL A 505 -22.80 -9.81 -26.19
C VAL A 505 -22.49 -8.32 -26.41
N SER A 506 -21.86 -7.99 -27.54
CA SER A 506 -21.54 -6.60 -27.89
C SER A 506 -22.33 -6.17 -29.12
N ILE A 507 -23.00 -5.03 -29.04
CA ILE A 507 -23.92 -4.50 -30.05
C ILE A 507 -23.36 -3.16 -30.55
N LEU A 508 -23.21 -2.99 -31.87
CA LEU A 508 -22.95 -1.67 -32.43
C LEU A 508 -24.27 -0.92 -32.52
N VAL A 509 -24.27 0.31 -32.02
CA VAL A 509 -25.43 1.20 -32.00
C VAL A 509 -25.10 2.45 -32.83
N PRO A 510 -25.31 2.46 -34.15
CA PRO A 510 -24.95 3.59 -35.00
C PRO A 510 -25.59 4.91 -34.57
N ASP A 511 -25.06 6.05 -35.01
CA ASP A 511 -25.69 7.34 -34.76
C ASP A 511 -27.07 7.44 -35.43
N ASP A 512 -27.98 8.16 -34.81
CA ASP A 512 -29.29 8.43 -35.38
C ASP A 512 -29.16 9.33 -36.61
N PRO A 513 -29.97 9.11 -37.66
CA PRO A 513 -29.99 10.01 -38.80
C PRO A 513 -30.41 11.41 -38.34
N GLN A 514 -29.61 12.41 -38.71
CA GLN A 514 -29.93 13.81 -38.46
C GLN A 514 -30.63 14.39 -39.69
N TYR A 515 -31.73 15.11 -39.45
CA TYR A 515 -32.50 15.76 -40.49
C TYR A 515 -32.38 17.28 -40.34
N GLU A 516 -32.06 17.97 -41.44
CA GLU A 516 -31.95 19.43 -41.46
C GLU A 516 -33.30 20.08 -41.10
N GLY A 517 -33.30 21.12 -40.26
CA GLY A 517 -34.54 21.80 -39.83
C GLY A 517 -35.38 21.05 -38.77
N VAL A 518 -34.94 19.87 -38.31
CA VAL A 518 -35.54 19.10 -37.22
C VAL A 518 -34.59 19.09 -36.03
N ALA A 519 -35.08 19.36 -34.81
CA ALA A 519 -34.23 19.31 -33.62
C ALA A 519 -33.64 17.89 -33.48
N ALA A 520 -32.31 17.77 -33.51
CA ALA A 520 -31.64 16.49 -33.35
C ALA A 520 -32.00 15.87 -31.99
N THR A 521 -32.51 14.64 -31.99
CA THR A 521 -32.58 13.82 -30.78
C THR A 521 -31.16 13.45 -30.39
N THR A 522 -30.71 13.91 -29.24
CA THR A 522 -29.37 13.62 -28.72
C THR A 522 -29.40 12.27 -27.99
N ASP A 523 -29.61 11.20 -28.77
CA ASP A 523 -29.56 9.84 -28.24
C ASP A 523 -28.09 9.44 -28.02
N THR A 524 -27.71 9.51 -26.74
CA THR A 524 -26.38 9.16 -26.25
C THR A 524 -26.30 7.66 -25.96
N MET A 525 -25.08 7.13 -25.85
CA MET A 525 -24.88 5.75 -25.36
C MET A 525 -25.49 5.52 -23.97
N ASP A 526 -25.63 6.56 -23.15
CA ASP A 526 -26.31 6.48 -21.85
C ASP A 526 -27.83 6.33 -22.02
N THR A 527 -28.42 6.98 -23.02
CA THR A 527 -29.84 6.79 -23.39
C THR A 527 -30.08 5.35 -23.83
N GLU A 528 -29.20 4.80 -24.68
CA GLU A 528 -29.27 3.40 -25.12
C GLU A 528 -29.13 2.41 -23.96
N ALA A 529 -28.25 2.70 -23.00
CA ALA A 529 -28.10 1.90 -21.81
C ALA A 529 -29.36 1.91 -20.92
N GLN A 530 -30.04 3.05 -20.82
CA GLN A 530 -31.31 3.15 -20.10
C GLN A 530 -32.40 2.34 -20.79
N LEU A 531 -32.46 2.34 -22.12
CA LEU A 531 -33.38 1.48 -22.90
C LEU A 531 -33.07 0.00 -22.66
N ALA A 532 -31.80 -0.39 -22.68
CA ALA A 532 -31.37 -1.76 -22.38
C ALA A 532 -31.72 -2.18 -20.93
N ALA A 533 -31.75 -1.26 -19.98
CA ALA A 533 -32.17 -1.51 -18.59
C ALA A 533 -33.70 -1.46 -18.39
N GLY A 534 -34.46 -1.07 -19.40
CA GLY A 534 -35.88 -0.77 -19.34
C GLY A 534 -36.80 -1.98 -19.14
N SER A 535 -38.10 -1.70 -18.95
CA SER A 535 -39.11 -2.72 -18.65
C SER A 535 -39.45 -3.65 -19.82
N GLN A 536 -39.25 -3.21 -21.07
CA GLN A 536 -39.44 -4.05 -22.25
C GLN A 536 -38.34 -5.11 -22.32
N THR A 537 -37.07 -4.72 -22.21
CA THR A 537 -35.93 -5.63 -22.12
C THR A 537 -36.06 -6.60 -20.95
N ALA A 538 -36.44 -6.12 -19.76
CA ALA A 538 -36.63 -6.99 -18.60
C ALA A 538 -37.74 -8.04 -18.81
N ARG A 539 -38.84 -7.68 -19.49
CA ARG A 539 -39.90 -8.62 -19.87
C ARG A 539 -39.42 -9.63 -20.90
N ALA A 540 -38.70 -9.21 -21.94
CA ALA A 540 -38.14 -10.10 -22.95
C ALA A 540 -37.19 -11.14 -22.32
N ILE A 541 -36.32 -10.70 -21.42
CA ILE A 541 -35.47 -11.59 -20.62
C ILE A 541 -36.34 -12.56 -19.81
N SER A 542 -37.35 -12.04 -19.11
CA SER A 542 -38.22 -12.84 -18.24
C SER A 542 -38.91 -13.97 -19.00
N THR A 543 -39.43 -13.66 -20.19
CA THR A 543 -40.06 -14.62 -21.09
C THR A 543 -39.04 -15.66 -21.59
N ALA A 544 -37.85 -15.22 -21.99
CA ALA A 544 -36.82 -16.10 -22.54
C ALA A 544 -36.27 -17.12 -21.52
N ILE A 545 -36.23 -16.76 -20.23
CA ILE A 545 -35.74 -17.65 -19.16
C ILE A 545 -36.84 -18.27 -18.31
N GLY A 546 -38.11 -17.92 -18.53
CA GLY A 546 -39.25 -18.41 -17.77
C GLY A 546 -39.26 -18.01 -16.29
N ARG A 547 -38.66 -16.86 -15.93
CA ARG A 547 -38.61 -16.34 -14.56
C ARG A 547 -38.69 -14.81 -14.56
N PRO A 548 -39.39 -14.19 -13.58
CA PRO A 548 -39.53 -12.74 -13.54
C PRO A 548 -38.17 -12.06 -13.29
N VAL A 549 -37.87 -11.05 -14.10
CA VAL A 549 -36.71 -10.16 -13.99
C VAL A 549 -37.23 -8.73 -13.97
N SER A 550 -36.89 -8.00 -12.90
CA SER A 550 -37.26 -6.59 -12.77
C SER A 550 -36.44 -5.68 -13.69
N PRO A 551 -36.98 -4.53 -14.11
CA PRO A 551 -36.18 -3.48 -14.78
C PRO A 551 -34.98 -3.09 -13.91
N GLY A 552 -33.81 -2.90 -14.53
CA GLY A 552 -32.57 -2.59 -13.81
C GLY A 552 -32.07 -3.72 -12.88
N ALA A 553 -32.46 -4.98 -13.12
CA ALA A 553 -32.00 -6.11 -12.31
C ALA A 553 -30.47 -6.17 -12.23
N SER A 554 -29.95 -6.42 -11.03
CA SER A 554 -28.50 -6.48 -10.75
C SER A 554 -27.74 -7.58 -11.50
N ASN A 555 -28.47 -8.51 -12.13
CA ASN A 555 -27.93 -9.60 -12.94
C ASN A 555 -27.63 -9.17 -14.38
N LEU A 556 -28.22 -8.08 -14.88
CA LEU A 556 -27.91 -7.48 -16.17
C LEU A 556 -26.94 -6.31 -15.95
N GLN A 557 -25.71 -6.47 -16.42
CA GLN A 557 -24.71 -5.42 -16.46
C GLN A 557 -24.65 -4.83 -17.86
N ILE A 558 -24.60 -3.50 -17.92
CA ILE A 558 -24.57 -2.74 -19.15
C ILE A 558 -23.33 -1.85 -19.09
N SER A 559 -22.49 -1.92 -20.12
CA SER A 559 -21.30 -1.10 -20.28
C SER A 559 -21.13 -0.72 -21.75
N ALA A 560 -20.15 0.14 -22.06
CA ALA A 560 -19.81 0.47 -23.43
C ALA A 560 -18.29 0.56 -23.59
N ASP A 561 -17.79 0.18 -24.77
CA ASP A 561 -16.38 0.39 -25.13
C ASP A 561 -16.11 1.90 -25.18
N ALA A 562 -15.04 2.35 -24.53
CA ALA A 562 -14.75 3.77 -24.35
C ALA A 562 -14.57 4.51 -25.69
N ASN A 563 -15.17 5.69 -25.80
CA ASN A 563 -15.21 6.53 -27.01
C ASN A 563 -15.71 5.78 -28.25
N SER A 564 -16.65 4.85 -28.05
CA SER A 564 -17.24 4.07 -29.14
C SER A 564 -18.76 4.02 -29.02
N ARG A 565 -19.40 3.55 -30.09
CA ARG A 565 -20.83 3.26 -30.16
C ARG A 565 -21.12 1.77 -29.94
N VAL A 566 -20.26 1.04 -29.23
CA VAL A 566 -20.44 -0.38 -28.93
C VAL A 566 -20.95 -0.55 -27.51
N LEU A 567 -22.16 -1.09 -27.37
CA LEU A 567 -22.80 -1.41 -26.10
C LEU A 567 -22.56 -2.88 -25.75
N ASP A 568 -22.06 -3.14 -24.56
CA ASP A 568 -21.85 -4.48 -24.01
C ASP A 568 -22.94 -4.81 -23.01
N LEU A 569 -23.67 -5.90 -23.27
CA LEU A 569 -24.63 -6.46 -22.34
C LEU A 569 -24.04 -7.74 -21.75
N ALA A 570 -24.12 -7.87 -20.43
CA ALA A 570 -23.65 -9.05 -19.70
C ALA A 570 -24.72 -9.53 -18.72
N PHE A 571 -25.17 -10.78 -18.85
CA PHE A 571 -26.15 -11.36 -17.93
C PHE A 571 -25.54 -12.46 -17.08
N THR A 572 -25.76 -12.39 -15.77
CA THR A 572 -25.28 -13.37 -14.79
C THR A 572 -26.40 -14.32 -14.40
N ALA A 573 -26.20 -15.63 -14.54
CA ALA A 573 -27.16 -16.66 -14.13
C ALA A 573 -26.45 -17.92 -13.62
N HIS A 574 -27.16 -18.80 -12.92
CA HIS A 574 -26.58 -20.03 -12.34
C HIS A 574 -26.05 -21.05 -13.36
N ASN A 575 -26.41 -20.91 -14.63
CA ASN A 575 -25.91 -21.77 -15.69
C ASN A 575 -25.68 -20.98 -16.99
N ALA A 576 -24.75 -21.47 -17.81
CA ALA A 576 -24.34 -20.87 -19.08
C ALA A 576 -25.50 -20.69 -20.08
N ALA A 577 -26.41 -21.67 -20.14
CA ALA A 577 -27.52 -21.68 -21.10
C ALA A 577 -28.54 -20.58 -20.79
N THR A 578 -28.95 -20.44 -19.52
CA THR A 578 -29.84 -19.38 -19.04
C THR A 578 -29.20 -18.01 -19.22
N ALA A 579 -27.91 -17.86 -18.90
CA ALA A 579 -27.19 -16.60 -19.10
C ALA A 579 -27.19 -16.20 -20.59
N SER A 580 -26.90 -17.15 -21.48
CA SER A 580 -26.86 -16.91 -22.93
C SER A 580 -28.24 -16.55 -23.48
N LYS A 581 -29.29 -17.31 -23.10
CA LYS A 581 -30.66 -17.02 -23.52
C LYS A 581 -31.11 -15.62 -23.06
N ALA A 582 -30.82 -15.27 -21.81
CA ALA A 582 -31.16 -13.95 -21.26
C ALA A 582 -30.47 -12.82 -22.04
N VAL A 583 -29.16 -12.90 -22.24
CA VAL A 583 -28.41 -11.82 -22.89
C VAL A 583 -28.78 -11.68 -24.38
N MET A 584 -29.08 -12.79 -25.07
CA MET A 584 -29.58 -12.75 -26.44
C MET A 584 -30.94 -12.10 -26.54
N ALA A 585 -31.87 -12.46 -25.64
CA ALA A 585 -33.20 -11.85 -25.60
C ALA A 585 -33.10 -10.34 -25.34
N ALA A 586 -32.21 -9.93 -24.44
CA ALA A 586 -31.94 -8.52 -24.16
C ALA A 586 -31.40 -7.78 -25.40
N ALA A 587 -30.44 -8.37 -26.12
CA ALA A 587 -29.86 -7.79 -27.31
C ALA A 587 -30.88 -7.65 -28.46
N GLN A 588 -31.67 -8.70 -28.70
CA GLN A 588 -32.71 -8.70 -29.73
C GLN A 588 -33.80 -7.68 -29.44
N GLU A 589 -34.25 -7.61 -28.19
CA GLU A 589 -35.26 -6.63 -27.76
C GLU A 589 -34.75 -5.20 -27.94
N LEU A 590 -33.52 -4.90 -27.50
CA LEU A 590 -32.93 -3.57 -27.68
C LEU A 590 -32.86 -3.16 -29.16
N ILE A 591 -32.40 -4.06 -30.03
CA ILE A 591 -32.35 -3.80 -31.48
C ILE A 591 -33.77 -3.57 -32.03
N GLY A 592 -34.76 -4.34 -31.59
CA GLY A 592 -36.16 -4.21 -32.00
C GLY A 592 -36.79 -2.88 -31.56
N ILE A 593 -36.58 -2.48 -30.30
CA ILE A 593 -37.05 -1.20 -29.75
C ILE A 593 -36.47 -0.06 -30.58
N ARG A 594 -35.16 -0.03 -30.78
CA ARG A 594 -34.50 1.03 -31.54
C ARG A 594 -34.99 1.10 -32.99
N THR A 595 -35.13 -0.04 -33.65
CA THR A 595 -35.66 -0.11 -35.03
C THR A 595 -37.07 0.49 -35.11
N THR A 596 -37.91 0.17 -34.12
CA THR A 596 -39.28 0.70 -34.04
C THR A 596 -39.30 2.20 -33.75
N THR A 597 -38.47 2.67 -32.82
CA THR A 597 -38.34 4.09 -32.47
C THR A 597 -37.82 4.92 -33.65
N LEU A 598 -36.77 4.46 -34.34
CA LEU A 598 -36.23 5.15 -35.51
C LEU A 598 -37.28 5.28 -36.62
N LYS A 599 -38.05 4.21 -36.87
CA LYS A 599 -39.14 4.23 -37.85
C LYS A 599 -40.27 5.17 -37.41
N ALA A 600 -40.66 5.15 -36.14
CA ALA A 600 -41.67 6.04 -35.60
C ALA A 600 -41.24 7.51 -35.69
N ASN A 601 -39.98 7.83 -35.37
CA ASN A 601 -39.41 9.17 -35.47
C ASN A 601 -39.37 9.65 -36.93
N GLN A 602 -38.99 8.78 -37.87
CA GLN A 602 -39.03 9.10 -39.30
C GLN A 602 -40.46 9.42 -39.74
N VAL A 603 -41.45 8.58 -39.40
CA VAL A 603 -42.87 8.81 -39.72
C VAL A 603 -43.39 10.11 -39.09
N ALA A 604 -43.07 10.38 -37.83
CA ALA A 604 -43.47 11.61 -37.14
C ALA A 604 -42.87 12.86 -37.81
N THR A 605 -41.59 12.78 -38.21
CA THR A 605 -40.89 13.86 -38.93
C THR A 605 -41.51 14.12 -40.30
N VAL A 606 -41.74 13.06 -41.08
CA VAL A 606 -42.42 13.11 -42.38
C VAL A 606 -43.82 13.74 -42.24
N THR A 607 -44.57 13.34 -41.21
CA THR A 607 -45.90 13.90 -40.92
C THR A 607 -45.82 15.39 -40.58
N ALA A 608 -44.87 15.80 -39.75
CA ALA A 608 -44.68 17.20 -39.38
C ALA A 608 -44.29 18.08 -40.58
N LEU A 609 -43.40 17.59 -41.45
CA LEU A 609 -43.02 18.27 -42.69
C LEU A 609 -44.20 18.39 -43.66
N SER A 610 -45.01 17.33 -43.81
CA SER A 610 -46.22 17.35 -44.64
C SER A 610 -47.24 18.38 -44.15
N VAL A 611 -47.46 18.49 -42.83
CA VAL A 611 -48.36 19.50 -42.24
C VAL A 611 -47.81 20.91 -42.47
N ARG A 612 -46.49 21.11 -42.31
CA ARG A 612 -45.82 22.39 -42.55
C ARG A 612 -45.96 22.84 -44.03
N ALA A 613 -45.69 21.94 -44.97
CA ALA A 613 -45.84 22.20 -46.40
C ALA A 613 -47.29 22.54 -46.79
N SER A 614 -48.26 21.84 -46.20
CA SER A 614 -49.70 22.11 -46.38
C SER A 614 -50.10 23.49 -45.83
N GLY A 615 -49.51 23.90 -44.70
CA GLY A 615 -49.68 25.23 -44.13
C GLY A 615 -49.16 26.34 -45.05
N TYR A 616 -47.95 26.18 -45.60
CA TYR A 616 -47.41 27.13 -46.60
C TYR A 616 -48.24 27.18 -47.87
N THR A 617 -48.74 26.03 -48.34
CA THR A 617 -49.62 25.96 -49.52
C THR A 617 -50.93 26.70 -49.28
N THR A 618 -51.48 26.60 -48.06
CA THR A 618 -52.70 27.31 -47.68
C THR A 618 -52.46 28.82 -47.61
N ALA A 619 -51.34 29.25 -46.99
CA ALA A 619 -50.94 30.65 -46.97
C ALA A 619 -50.69 31.23 -48.38
N LEU A 620 -50.08 30.43 -49.27
CA LEU A 620 -49.85 30.79 -50.66
C LEU A 620 -51.16 31.04 -51.39
N LYS A 621 -52.16 30.16 -51.24
CA LYS A 621 -53.51 30.34 -51.81
C LYS A 621 -54.17 31.64 -51.36
N THR A 622 -54.03 32.01 -50.08
CA THR A 622 -54.55 33.28 -49.56
C THR A 622 -53.86 34.49 -50.20
N VAL A 623 -52.54 34.43 -50.38
CA VAL A 623 -51.77 35.49 -51.06
C VAL A 623 -52.13 35.58 -52.55
N ASP A 624 -52.28 34.44 -53.24
CA ASP A 624 -52.69 34.39 -54.64
C ASP A 624 -54.11 34.95 -54.83
N ALA A 625 -55.06 34.63 -53.93
CA ALA A 625 -56.40 35.20 -53.94
C ALA A 625 -56.40 36.72 -53.69
N ALA A 626 -55.58 37.20 -52.76
CA ALA A 626 -55.42 38.63 -52.50
C ALA A 626 -54.81 39.37 -53.71
N LEU A 627 -53.81 38.78 -54.38
CA LEU A 627 -53.23 39.32 -55.61
C LEU A 627 -54.24 39.35 -56.76
N ALA A 628 -55.07 38.31 -56.92
CA ALA A 628 -56.11 38.25 -57.95
C ALA A 628 -57.21 39.31 -57.72
N ASN A 629 -57.64 39.51 -56.47
CA ASN A 629 -58.61 40.56 -56.13
C ASN A 629 -58.07 41.97 -56.43
N LEU A 630 -56.78 42.22 -56.17
CA LEU A 630 -56.13 43.49 -56.51
C LEU A 630 -55.96 43.73 -58.02
N GLN A 631 -55.98 42.67 -58.85
CA GLN A 631 -55.96 42.78 -60.30
C GLN A 631 -57.36 43.04 -60.90
N GLY A 632 -58.43 42.61 -60.21
CA GLY A 632 -59.82 42.87 -60.60
C GLY A 632 -60.35 44.24 -60.19
N ASP A 633 -59.92 44.77 -59.03
CA ASP A 633 -60.32 46.08 -58.51
C ASP A 633 -59.44 47.21 -59.10
N SER A 634 -59.73 47.61 -60.34
CA SER A 634 -59.00 48.69 -61.04
C SER A 634 -59.28 50.10 -60.46
N GLY A 635 -59.94 50.22 -59.32
CA GLY A 635 -60.20 51.52 -58.71
C GLY A 635 -60.85 51.46 -57.34
N ARG A 636 -60.11 51.95 -56.33
CA ARG A 636 -60.51 52.30 -54.94
C ARG A 636 -60.34 51.23 -53.86
N SER A 637 -59.12 51.13 -53.31
CA SER A 637 -58.97 51.05 -51.85
C SER A 637 -57.55 51.42 -51.39
N SER A 638 -57.43 52.38 -50.47
CA SER A 638 -56.17 52.94 -49.95
C SER A 638 -55.60 52.22 -48.72
N THR A 639 -56.12 51.04 -48.38
CA THR A 639 -55.72 50.26 -47.18
C THR A 639 -55.05 48.93 -47.49
N ALA A 640 -54.82 48.58 -48.76
CA ALA A 640 -54.18 47.32 -49.17
C ALA A 640 -52.65 47.40 -49.23
N LEU A 641 -51.97 46.32 -48.82
CA LEU A 641 -50.51 46.16 -48.95
C LEU A 641 -50.05 46.36 -50.42
N PRO A 642 -48.89 46.99 -50.67
CA PRO A 642 -48.37 47.19 -52.03
C PRO A 642 -48.21 45.84 -52.77
N PRO A 643 -48.66 45.71 -54.05
CA PRO A 643 -48.59 44.47 -54.82
C PRO A 643 -47.19 43.83 -54.87
N GLN A 644 -46.15 44.66 -54.90
CA GLN A 644 -44.75 44.21 -54.88
C GLN A 644 -44.40 43.43 -53.60
N ARG A 645 -44.92 43.85 -52.43
CA ARG A 645 -44.67 43.13 -51.17
C ARG A 645 -45.35 41.76 -51.16
N LEU A 646 -46.57 41.67 -51.69
CA LEU A 646 -47.30 40.40 -51.80
C LEU A 646 -46.60 39.43 -52.76
N GLN A 647 -46.03 39.91 -53.87
CA GLN A 647 -45.21 39.10 -54.77
C GLN A 647 -43.93 38.57 -54.10
N THR A 648 -43.26 39.37 -53.27
CA THR A 648 -42.09 38.92 -52.49
C THR A 648 -42.49 37.85 -51.47
N VAL A 649 -43.62 38.02 -50.77
CA VAL A 649 -44.14 37.01 -49.83
C VAL A 649 -44.50 35.72 -50.58
N ARG A 650 -45.13 35.81 -51.74
CA ARG A 650 -45.43 34.67 -52.62
C ARG A 650 -44.16 33.90 -53.00
N GLY A 651 -43.13 34.61 -53.48
CA GLY A 651 -41.83 34.00 -53.82
C GLY A 651 -41.16 33.33 -52.61
N THR A 652 -41.28 33.95 -51.43
CA THR A 652 -40.77 33.36 -50.18
C THR A 652 -41.53 32.08 -49.80
N LEU A 653 -42.86 32.07 -49.89
CA LEU A 653 -43.68 30.89 -49.60
C LEU A 653 -43.39 29.74 -50.57
N LEU A 654 -43.24 30.02 -51.87
CA LEU A 654 -42.83 29.02 -52.87
C LEU A 654 -41.47 28.41 -52.55
N ALA A 655 -40.49 29.24 -52.15
CA ALA A 655 -39.18 28.75 -51.74
C ALA A 655 -39.28 27.88 -50.47
N GLN A 656 -40.13 28.23 -49.51
CA GLN A 656 -40.36 27.43 -48.29
C GLN A 656 -41.07 26.10 -48.58
N ILE A 657 -42.04 26.06 -49.51
CA ILE A 657 -42.69 24.82 -49.97
C ILE A 657 -41.66 23.90 -50.62
N ASN A 658 -40.85 24.43 -51.54
CA ASN A 658 -39.82 23.63 -52.22
C ASN A 658 -38.78 23.08 -51.23
N ARG A 659 -38.37 23.87 -50.23
CA ARG A 659 -37.50 23.40 -49.14
C ARG A 659 -38.15 22.29 -48.33
N ALA A 660 -39.40 22.47 -47.88
CA ALA A 660 -40.10 21.46 -47.10
C ALA A 660 -40.30 20.15 -47.87
N ASN A 661 -40.55 20.20 -49.19
CA ASN A 661 -40.66 19.01 -50.03
C ASN A 661 -39.30 18.31 -50.23
N ALA A 662 -38.23 19.08 -50.43
CA ALA A 662 -36.87 18.52 -50.51
C ALA A 662 -36.44 17.86 -49.19
N GLU A 663 -36.76 18.48 -48.04
CA GLU A 663 -36.56 17.90 -46.71
C GLU A 663 -37.37 16.61 -46.53
N PHE A 664 -38.63 16.59 -46.98
CA PHE A 664 -39.49 15.40 -46.93
C PHE A 664 -38.87 14.23 -47.71
N GLU A 665 -38.44 14.46 -48.96
CA GLU A 665 -37.80 13.43 -49.78
C GLU A 665 -36.48 12.94 -49.17
N ALA A 666 -35.67 13.86 -48.63
CA ALA A 666 -34.44 13.53 -47.94
C ALA A 666 -34.69 12.62 -46.72
N VAL A 667 -35.68 12.96 -45.87
CA VAL A 667 -36.04 12.15 -44.70
C VAL A 667 -36.54 10.76 -45.12
N GLN A 668 -37.37 10.68 -46.16
CA GLN A 668 -37.97 9.43 -46.62
C GLN A 668 -36.94 8.46 -47.24
N THR A 669 -35.93 8.99 -47.91
CA THR A 669 -34.89 8.19 -48.60
C THR A 669 -33.68 7.89 -47.72
N THR A 670 -33.53 8.55 -46.57
CA THR A 670 -32.42 8.29 -45.64
C THR A 670 -32.55 6.89 -45.03
N PRO A 671 -31.53 6.02 -45.18
CA PRO A 671 -31.57 4.68 -44.61
C PRO A 671 -31.50 4.75 -43.08
N LEU A 672 -32.36 3.99 -42.41
CA LEU A 672 -32.31 3.85 -40.95
C LEU A 672 -31.17 2.88 -40.59
N PRO A 673 -30.13 3.35 -39.88
CA PRO A 673 -28.97 2.51 -39.60
C PRO A 673 -29.34 1.43 -38.59
N ALA A 674 -29.19 0.16 -38.99
CA ALA A 674 -29.52 -0.97 -38.14
C ALA A 674 -28.45 -1.21 -37.09
N SER A 675 -28.86 -1.36 -35.82
CA SER A 675 -27.99 -1.92 -34.79
C SER A 675 -27.82 -3.41 -35.01
N TYR A 676 -26.60 -3.92 -34.83
CA TYR A 676 -26.31 -5.34 -35.00
C TYR A 676 -25.25 -5.84 -34.01
N VAL A 677 -25.24 -7.15 -33.80
CA VAL A 677 -24.30 -7.82 -32.90
C VAL A 677 -22.92 -7.90 -33.56
N VAL A 678 -21.93 -7.24 -32.98
CA VAL A 678 -20.54 -7.26 -33.47
C VAL A 678 -19.77 -8.44 -32.86
N ARG A 679 -19.97 -8.69 -31.57
CA ARG A 679 -19.41 -9.86 -30.89
C ARG A 679 -20.55 -10.74 -30.41
N GLY A 680 -20.63 -11.94 -30.98
CA GLY A 680 -21.61 -12.96 -30.59
C GLY A 680 -21.48 -13.35 -29.11
N VAL A 681 -22.42 -14.17 -28.63
CA VAL A 681 -22.48 -14.54 -27.22
C VAL A 681 -21.22 -15.28 -26.82
N THR A 682 -20.49 -14.71 -25.88
CA THR A 682 -19.36 -15.36 -25.21
C THR A 682 -19.75 -15.70 -23.79
N VAL A 683 -19.56 -16.95 -23.39
CA VAL A 683 -19.83 -17.38 -22.02
C VAL A 683 -18.51 -17.54 -21.28
N ALA A 684 -18.37 -16.78 -20.21
CA ALA A 684 -17.35 -17.00 -19.21
C ALA A 684 -18.00 -17.57 -17.96
N GLN A 685 -17.52 -18.72 -17.50
CA GLN A 685 -17.65 -19.07 -16.08
C GLN A 685 -17.05 -17.90 -15.28
N VAL A 686 -17.63 -17.53 -14.11
CA VAL A 686 -17.01 -16.53 -13.23
C VAL A 686 -15.74 -17.15 -12.62
N ASN A 687 -14.70 -17.29 -13.44
CA ASN A 687 -13.43 -17.98 -13.18
C ASN A 687 -12.62 -17.30 -12.06
N GLY A 688 -13.08 -16.15 -11.57
CA GLY A 688 -12.49 -15.45 -10.44
C GLY A 688 -12.95 -15.92 -9.07
N VAL A 689 -14.12 -16.57 -8.92
CA VAL A 689 -14.63 -16.96 -7.59
C VAL A 689 -13.70 -17.97 -6.93
N THR A 690 -13.30 -19.01 -7.67
CA THR A 690 -12.39 -20.04 -7.17
C THR A 690 -11.02 -19.47 -6.83
N ALA A 691 -10.46 -18.62 -7.70
CA ALA A 691 -9.16 -17.99 -7.47
C ALA A 691 -9.17 -17.07 -6.23
N VAL A 692 -10.22 -16.26 -6.07
CA VAL A 692 -10.42 -15.39 -4.90
C VAL A 692 -10.63 -16.21 -3.64
N ALA A 693 -11.51 -17.22 -3.66
CA ALA A 693 -11.83 -18.03 -2.49
C ALA A 693 -10.62 -18.86 -2.04
N ALA A 694 -9.92 -19.52 -2.98
CA ALA A 694 -8.71 -20.28 -2.70
C ALA A 694 -7.60 -19.39 -2.11
N SER A 695 -7.34 -18.23 -2.73
CA SER A 695 -6.30 -17.31 -2.26
C SER A 695 -6.66 -16.67 -0.91
N SER A 696 -7.93 -16.30 -0.71
CA SER A 696 -8.43 -15.77 0.56
C SER A 696 -8.35 -16.82 1.67
N GLY A 697 -8.76 -18.05 1.38
CA GLY A 697 -8.66 -19.19 2.29
C GLY A 697 -7.21 -19.47 2.70
N LEU A 698 -6.26 -19.38 1.75
CA LEU A 698 -4.83 -19.51 2.03
C LEU A 698 -4.31 -18.42 2.97
N VAL A 699 -4.67 -17.15 2.77
CA VAL A 699 -4.27 -16.07 3.69
C VAL A 699 -4.90 -16.25 5.08
N LEU A 700 -6.19 -16.60 5.16
CA LEU A 700 -6.85 -16.85 6.44
C LEU A 700 -6.20 -18.03 7.18
N GLY A 701 -5.91 -19.12 6.47
CA GLY A 701 -5.18 -20.27 6.98
C GLY A 701 -3.80 -19.89 7.51
N LEU A 702 -3.07 -19.01 6.81
CA LEU A 702 -1.78 -18.50 7.26
C LEU A 702 -1.90 -17.72 8.58
N ILE A 703 -2.88 -16.82 8.69
CA ILE A 703 -3.08 -15.97 9.88
C ILE A 703 -3.50 -16.81 11.08
N VAL A 704 -4.49 -17.70 10.89
CA VAL A 704 -4.95 -18.61 11.95
C VAL A 704 -3.80 -19.53 12.38
N GLY A 705 -3.06 -20.11 11.43
CA GLY A 705 -1.91 -20.95 11.72
C GLY A 705 -0.81 -20.20 12.47
N ALA A 706 -0.50 -18.97 12.06
CA ALA A 706 0.49 -18.13 12.75
C ALA A 706 0.05 -17.73 14.16
N ALA A 707 -1.23 -17.38 14.34
CA ALA A 707 -1.82 -17.05 15.65
C ALA A 707 -1.83 -18.27 16.57
N ALA A 708 -2.26 -19.44 16.08
CA ALA A 708 -2.26 -20.69 16.82
C ALA A 708 -0.83 -21.12 17.20
N ALA A 709 0.15 -21.01 16.29
CA ALA A 709 1.55 -21.29 16.58
C ALA A 709 2.11 -20.33 17.64
N ALA A 710 1.77 -19.04 17.57
CA ALA A 710 2.17 -18.05 18.56
C ALA A 710 1.53 -18.33 19.93
N GLY A 711 0.24 -18.70 19.96
CA GLY A 711 -0.50 -19.12 21.13
C GLY A 711 0.10 -20.37 21.77
N GLN A 712 0.27 -21.46 21.01
CA GLN A 712 0.92 -22.68 21.50
C GLN A 712 2.32 -22.40 22.04
N SER A 713 3.11 -21.52 21.40
CA SER A 713 4.43 -21.11 21.88
C SER A 713 4.41 -20.28 23.17
N ALA A 714 3.28 -19.64 23.48
CA ALA A 714 3.06 -18.88 24.71
C ALA A 714 2.52 -19.77 25.84
N PHE A 715 1.66 -20.75 25.50
CA PHE A 715 1.04 -21.70 26.43
C PHE A 715 1.88 -22.95 26.70
N THR A 716 2.81 -23.33 25.82
CA THR A 716 3.77 -24.40 26.13
C THR A 716 4.71 -23.90 27.24
N PRO A 717 4.67 -24.52 28.43
CA PRO A 717 5.46 -24.08 29.56
C PRO A 717 6.94 -24.24 29.23
N ARG A 718 7.64 -23.11 29.07
CA ARG A 718 9.10 -23.11 29.03
C ARG A 718 9.62 -23.41 30.44
N LEU A 719 10.59 -24.31 30.58
CA LEU A 719 11.29 -24.54 31.85
C LEU A 719 12.01 -23.24 32.27
N GLY A 720 11.32 -22.43 33.08
CA GLY A 720 11.90 -21.34 33.84
C GLY A 720 12.24 -21.82 35.25
N ARG A 721 13.27 -21.25 35.89
CA ARG A 721 13.80 -21.68 37.20
C ARG A 721 12.73 -22.00 38.26
N ARG A 722 11.71 -21.14 38.39
CA ARG A 722 10.60 -21.33 39.35
C ARG A 722 9.60 -22.43 38.95
N ARG A 723 9.29 -22.56 37.66
CA ARG A 723 8.34 -23.56 37.16
C ARG A 723 8.96 -24.95 37.04
N ALA A 724 10.22 -25.02 36.61
CA ALA A 724 10.98 -26.26 36.56
C ALA A 724 11.04 -26.91 37.94
N ALA A 725 11.37 -26.14 38.98
CA ALA A 725 11.37 -26.63 40.35
C ALA A 725 9.97 -27.06 40.82
N ALA A 726 8.93 -26.25 40.53
CA ALA A 726 7.57 -26.55 40.95
C ALA A 726 6.93 -27.75 40.23
N SER A 727 7.25 -27.97 38.94
CA SER A 727 6.63 -29.05 38.15
C SER A 727 7.39 -30.37 38.24
N THR A 728 8.72 -30.31 38.29
CA THR A 728 9.55 -31.54 38.37
C THR A 728 9.84 -31.96 39.80
N GLY A 729 9.53 -31.13 40.81
CA GLY A 729 9.91 -31.35 42.21
C GLY A 729 11.41 -31.23 42.49
N LEU A 730 12.22 -30.93 41.47
CA LEU A 730 13.69 -30.92 41.57
C LEU A 730 14.23 -29.51 41.83
N PRO A 731 15.20 -29.32 42.73
CA PRO A 731 15.85 -28.04 42.92
C PRO A 731 16.63 -27.64 41.65
N VAL A 732 16.41 -26.43 41.15
CA VAL A 732 17.17 -25.89 40.00
C VAL A 732 18.46 -25.26 40.50
N PHE A 733 19.57 -25.99 40.36
CA PHE A 733 20.87 -25.57 40.87
C PHE A 733 21.43 -24.35 40.14
N CYS A 734 21.46 -24.37 38.81
CA CYS A 734 21.99 -23.24 38.03
C CYS A 734 21.34 -23.11 36.65
N VAL A 735 21.53 -21.93 36.05
CA VAL A 735 21.17 -21.65 34.66
C VAL A 735 22.45 -21.25 33.92
N LEU A 736 22.87 -22.05 32.95
CA LEU A 736 24.08 -21.81 32.15
C LEU A 736 23.72 -21.04 30.88
N ASP A 737 24.40 -19.91 30.65
CA ASP A 737 24.24 -19.11 29.43
C ASP A 737 25.12 -19.63 28.29
N ARG A 738 24.63 -19.50 27.05
CA ARG A 738 25.11 -20.20 25.84
C ARG A 738 26.58 -19.95 25.44
N HIS A 739 27.26 -19.00 26.08
CA HIS A 739 28.66 -18.66 25.78
C HIS A 739 29.68 -19.72 26.20
N LEU A 740 29.28 -20.78 26.90
CA LEU A 740 30.17 -21.88 27.29
C LEU A 740 30.32 -22.98 26.22
N GLY A 741 29.50 -22.97 25.16
CA GLY A 741 29.37 -24.13 24.25
C GLY A 741 30.13 -24.05 22.92
N GLN A 742 30.86 -22.98 22.63
CA GLN A 742 31.61 -22.85 21.36
C GLN A 742 33.13 -22.97 21.50
N ASP A 743 33.69 -22.86 22.72
CA ASP A 743 35.15 -22.84 22.92
C ASP A 743 35.71 -24.12 23.56
N VAL A 744 34.90 -25.16 23.76
CA VAL A 744 35.43 -26.43 24.31
C VAL A 744 35.82 -27.36 23.16
N GLY A 745 36.91 -26.99 22.47
CA GLY A 745 37.77 -27.97 21.81
C GLY A 745 38.45 -28.82 22.89
N GLY A 746 38.56 -30.12 22.65
CA GLY A 746 38.88 -31.14 23.64
C GLY A 746 40.24 -31.06 24.35
N ASP A 747 41.06 -30.04 24.14
CA ASP A 747 42.46 -29.99 24.60
C ASP A 747 42.83 -28.81 25.54
N GLU A 748 41.96 -27.83 25.79
CA GLU A 748 42.36 -26.62 26.53
C GLU A 748 41.87 -26.51 27.99
N LEU A 749 41.37 -27.59 28.60
CA LEU A 749 41.03 -27.59 30.03
C LEU A 749 42.22 -27.90 30.96
N GLY A 750 43.41 -28.18 30.41
CA GLY A 750 44.59 -28.56 31.19
C GLY A 750 45.51 -27.42 31.66
N ARG A 751 45.40 -26.17 31.15
CA ARG A 751 46.48 -25.17 31.36
C ARG A 751 46.09 -23.75 31.77
N SER A 752 44.80 -23.42 31.89
CA SER A 752 44.39 -22.08 32.31
C SER A 752 43.29 -22.16 33.37
N GLY A 753 43.72 -22.24 34.63
CA GLY A 753 42.84 -22.15 35.79
C GLY A 753 42.18 -20.77 35.88
N LYS A 754 40.92 -20.67 35.44
CA LYS A 754 39.85 -19.83 36.01
C LYS A 754 38.51 -20.09 35.27
N PRO A 755 37.54 -20.81 35.87
CA PRO A 755 36.20 -20.89 35.30
C PRO A 755 35.53 -19.50 35.35
N ARG A 756 35.18 -18.95 34.18
CA ARG A 756 34.49 -17.65 34.08
C ARG A 756 33.03 -17.78 34.53
N LYS A 757 32.71 -17.06 35.62
CA LYS A 757 31.40 -16.71 36.23
C LYS A 757 30.25 -17.72 36.05
N PHE A 758 30.17 -18.67 36.99
CA PHE A 758 28.90 -19.19 37.46
C PHE A 758 28.17 -18.09 38.27
N GLU A 759 26.89 -17.82 38.01
CA GLU A 759 26.13 -16.82 38.78
C GLU A 759 25.92 -17.23 40.25
N ASN A 760 26.02 -18.53 40.59
CA ASN A 760 26.11 -19.03 41.96
C ASN A 760 26.49 -20.54 41.99
N PRO A 761 27.79 -20.92 42.05
CA PRO A 761 28.20 -22.32 42.03
C PRO A 761 28.07 -23.03 43.40
N GLY A 762 27.74 -22.30 44.46
CA GLY A 762 27.71 -22.79 45.85
C GLY A 762 27.00 -24.13 46.05
N PRO A 763 25.79 -24.35 45.50
CA PRO A 763 25.06 -25.61 45.68
C PRO A 763 25.69 -26.82 44.97
N ILE A 764 26.27 -26.62 43.79
CA ILE A 764 26.96 -27.68 43.02
C ILE A 764 28.28 -28.03 43.71
N LEU A 765 28.99 -27.01 44.19
CA LEU A 765 30.21 -27.18 44.99
C LEU A 765 29.94 -27.80 46.35
N ASP A 766 28.77 -27.55 46.97
CA ASP A 766 28.35 -28.19 48.22
C ASP A 766 27.94 -29.67 48.00
N LEU A 767 27.29 -29.99 46.88
CA LEU A 767 27.02 -31.37 46.48
C LEU A 767 28.32 -32.15 46.20
N LEU A 768 29.27 -31.51 45.53
CA LEU A 768 30.63 -32.00 45.32
C LEU A 768 31.42 -32.14 46.62
N ARG A 769 31.27 -31.20 47.57
CA ARG A 769 31.89 -31.26 48.91
C ARG A 769 31.29 -32.37 49.78
N LYS A 770 30.01 -32.71 49.61
CA LYS A 770 29.33 -33.80 50.32
C LYS A 770 29.70 -35.21 49.81
N ARG A 771 30.56 -35.33 48.78
CA ARG A 771 31.21 -36.58 48.31
C ARG A 771 30.25 -37.75 48.01
N ALA A 772 29.05 -37.48 47.48
CA ALA A 772 28.21 -38.52 46.89
C ALA A 772 28.64 -38.78 45.42
N PRO A 773 28.63 -40.04 44.92
CA PRO A 773 28.90 -40.30 43.50
C PRO A 773 27.81 -39.63 42.66
N ALA A 774 28.18 -38.69 41.78
CA ALA A 774 27.22 -37.90 41.01
C ALA A 774 27.49 -38.01 39.50
N VAL A 775 26.43 -38.15 38.70
CA VAL A 775 26.48 -38.31 37.24
C VAL A 775 25.61 -37.24 36.58
N ALA A 776 26.06 -36.63 35.49
CA ALA A 776 25.29 -35.62 34.77
C ALA A 776 24.64 -36.18 33.50
N ILE A 777 23.30 -36.17 33.43
CA ILE A 777 22.53 -36.81 32.34
C ILE A 777 21.71 -35.76 31.59
N ALA A 778 21.82 -35.74 30.27
CA ALA A 778 21.07 -34.80 29.43
C ALA A 778 19.59 -35.21 29.29
N ALA A 779 18.69 -34.34 29.74
CA ALA A 779 17.25 -34.49 29.55
C ALA A 779 16.86 -34.05 28.12
N GLY A 780 16.76 -35.02 27.20
CA GLY A 780 16.26 -34.81 25.84
C GLY A 780 17.33 -34.57 24.76
N PRO A 781 16.92 -34.38 23.48
CA PRO A 781 17.82 -34.46 22.32
C PRO A 781 18.65 -33.19 22.04
N GLY A 782 18.67 -32.21 22.96
CA GLY A 782 19.35 -30.94 22.73
C GLY A 782 20.86 -31.08 22.73
N LYS A 783 21.54 -30.81 21.60
CA LYS A 783 23.01 -30.84 21.49
C LYS A 783 23.71 -30.05 22.62
N ALA A 784 23.22 -28.85 22.94
CA ALA A 784 23.78 -28.03 24.01
C ALA A 784 23.60 -28.66 25.42
N ALA A 785 22.48 -29.34 25.67
CA ALA A 785 22.27 -30.02 26.94
C ALA A 785 23.18 -31.26 27.05
N ARG A 786 23.40 -31.98 25.94
CA ARG A 786 24.35 -33.10 25.87
C ARG A 786 25.79 -32.67 26.09
N SER A 787 26.27 -31.66 25.36
CA SER A 787 27.64 -31.16 25.53
C SER A 787 27.89 -30.64 26.95
N VAL A 788 26.91 -29.95 27.55
CA VAL A 788 27.04 -29.49 28.95
C VAL A 788 26.97 -30.65 29.93
N ALA A 789 26.12 -31.66 29.70
CA ALA A 789 26.07 -32.87 30.50
C ALA A 789 27.42 -33.60 30.47
N GLU A 790 28.00 -33.82 29.29
CA GLU A 790 29.31 -34.48 29.14
C GLU A 790 30.44 -33.72 29.85
N VAL A 791 30.46 -32.39 29.76
CA VAL A 791 31.48 -31.57 30.46
C VAL A 791 31.29 -31.64 31.97
N LEU A 792 30.05 -31.56 32.45
CA LEU A 792 29.74 -31.68 33.87
C LEU A 792 30.07 -33.07 34.39
N ASP A 793 29.74 -34.11 33.64
CA ASP A 793 30.00 -35.50 34.01
C ASP A 793 31.50 -35.78 34.17
N ARG A 794 32.33 -35.33 33.22
CA ARG A 794 33.79 -35.41 33.33
C ARG A 794 34.33 -34.66 34.56
N ALA A 795 33.78 -33.49 34.86
CA ALA A 795 34.19 -32.71 36.03
C ALA A 795 33.81 -33.39 37.35
N LEU A 796 32.65 -34.05 37.42
CA LEU A 796 32.19 -34.81 38.58
C LEU A 796 33.07 -36.06 38.80
N VAL A 797 33.41 -36.78 37.73
CA VAL A 797 34.30 -37.96 37.78
C VAL A 797 35.71 -37.58 38.25
N ALA A 798 36.28 -36.49 37.72
CA ALA A 798 37.59 -36.00 38.14
C ALA A 798 37.62 -35.59 39.62
N ALA A 799 36.55 -34.94 40.12
CA ALA A 799 36.42 -34.57 41.52
C ALA A 799 36.30 -35.79 42.47
N ALA A 800 35.66 -36.88 42.01
CA ALA A 800 35.51 -38.11 42.79
C ALA A 800 36.81 -38.93 42.90
N ALA A 801 37.73 -38.78 41.94
CA ALA A 801 39.03 -39.46 41.90
C ALA A 801 40.08 -38.83 42.86
N GLY A 802 39.77 -37.72 43.52
CA GLY A 802 40.65 -37.11 44.53
C GLY A 802 41.77 -36.22 43.97
N ASP A 803 41.69 -35.82 42.70
CA ASP A 803 42.70 -34.96 42.07
C ASP A 803 42.59 -33.52 42.61
N THR A 804 43.42 -33.22 43.60
CA THR A 804 43.53 -31.93 44.27
C THR A 804 44.44 -30.97 43.49
N ALA A 805 44.14 -30.73 42.21
CA ALA A 805 44.88 -29.76 41.40
C ALA A 805 44.30 -28.33 41.44
N LEU A 806 43.25 -28.05 42.24
CA LEU A 806 42.56 -26.74 42.23
C LEU A 806 42.33 -26.06 43.59
N SER A 807 42.95 -26.52 44.69
CA SER A 807 42.97 -25.71 45.92
C SER A 807 44.17 -26.03 46.82
N GLY A 808 45.08 -25.08 46.93
CA GLY A 808 46.05 -25.06 48.03
C GLY A 808 45.32 -24.93 49.37
N GLY A 809 45.53 -25.90 50.25
CA GLY A 809 44.99 -25.91 51.60
C GLY A 809 44.76 -27.32 52.11
N ARG A 810 45.71 -27.82 52.91
CA ARG A 810 45.62 -29.09 53.65
C ARG A 810 44.32 -29.16 54.45
N THR A 811 43.54 -30.23 54.27
CA THR A 811 42.63 -30.73 55.31
C THR A 811 42.41 -32.24 55.16
N MET A 812 42.40 -32.92 56.29
CA MET A 812 42.54 -34.37 56.49
C MET A 812 41.53 -35.24 55.73
N VAL A 813 42.01 -36.41 55.30
CA VAL A 813 41.22 -37.54 54.80
C VAL A 813 40.53 -38.22 55.98
N ARG A 814 39.19 -38.13 56.04
CA ARG A 814 38.35 -39.07 56.82
C ARG A 814 37.65 -40.05 55.86
N SER A 815 37.55 -41.29 56.33
CA SER A 815 37.10 -42.51 55.64
C SER A 815 35.68 -42.45 55.07
N ARG A 816 35.47 -43.17 53.95
CA ARG A 816 34.19 -43.37 53.23
C ARG A 816 33.24 -44.28 54.03
N PRO A 817 31.93 -44.02 54.06
CA PRO A 817 30.91 -45.04 54.26
C PRO A 817 30.50 -45.66 52.90
N ALA A 818 30.43 -47.00 52.84
CA ALA A 818 30.20 -47.80 51.64
C ALA A 818 28.72 -47.98 51.21
N SER A 819 27.83 -47.03 51.54
CA SER A 819 26.38 -47.19 51.31
C SER A 819 25.67 -46.00 50.65
N ALA A 820 26.40 -45.01 50.11
CA ALA A 820 25.78 -43.83 49.49
C ALA A 820 25.27 -44.13 48.07
N ARG A 821 23.96 -44.00 47.84
CA ARG A 821 23.33 -44.11 46.51
C ARG A 821 23.83 -42.99 45.57
N PRO A 822 24.05 -43.26 44.28
CA PRO A 822 24.49 -42.25 43.33
C PRO A 822 23.40 -41.20 43.04
N ILE A 823 23.81 -39.93 42.97
CA ILE A 823 22.94 -38.78 42.74
C ILE A 823 23.07 -38.30 41.28
N ALA A 824 22.00 -38.34 40.50
CA ALA A 824 21.98 -37.85 39.13
C ALA A 824 21.61 -36.36 39.05
N LEU A 825 22.33 -35.61 38.21
CA LEU A 825 22.02 -34.23 37.83
C LEU A 825 21.43 -34.20 36.43
N LEU A 826 20.17 -33.78 36.29
CA LEU A 826 19.53 -33.64 34.98
C LEU A 826 19.95 -32.31 34.33
N VAL A 827 20.48 -32.37 33.12
CA VAL A 827 20.82 -31.19 32.33
C VAL A 827 19.78 -31.01 31.23
N ALA A 828 18.95 -29.98 31.34
CA ALA A 828 17.89 -29.70 30.37
C ALA A 828 18.12 -28.35 29.69
N SER A 829 17.93 -28.28 28.37
CA SER A 829 17.82 -26.98 27.70
C SER A 829 16.50 -26.30 28.09
N ARG A 830 16.45 -24.96 28.08
CA ARG A 830 15.18 -24.20 28.16
C ARG A 830 14.15 -24.54 27.08
N ARG A 831 14.58 -25.23 26.01
CA ARG A 831 13.72 -25.75 24.94
C ARG A 831 13.15 -27.14 25.21
N THR A 832 13.68 -27.84 26.22
CA THR A 832 13.20 -29.15 26.65
C THR A 832 11.80 -28.99 27.22
N ARG A 833 10.88 -29.90 26.87
CA ARG A 833 9.52 -29.90 27.42
C ARG A 833 9.56 -30.46 28.84
N VAL A 834 8.72 -29.94 29.74
CA VAL A 834 8.62 -30.41 31.14
C VAL A 834 8.42 -31.93 31.22
N ARG A 835 7.49 -32.48 30.43
CA ARG A 835 7.24 -33.93 30.36
C ARG A 835 8.46 -34.78 29.97
N VAL A 836 9.41 -34.23 29.22
CA VAL A 836 10.65 -34.95 28.85
C VAL A 836 11.61 -34.99 30.04
N VAL A 837 11.63 -33.94 30.85
CA VAL A 837 12.42 -33.90 32.09
C VAL A 837 11.79 -34.80 33.16
N GLU A 838 10.45 -34.83 33.27
CA GLU A 838 9.72 -35.73 34.16
C GLU A 838 9.96 -37.20 33.80
N ARG A 839 9.82 -37.58 32.53
CA ARG A 839 10.15 -38.96 32.09
C ARG A 839 11.60 -39.32 32.36
N ALA A 840 12.54 -38.43 32.03
CA ALA A 840 13.96 -38.68 32.29
C ALA A 840 14.25 -38.84 33.78
N ARG A 841 13.56 -38.10 34.65
CA ARG A 841 13.63 -38.27 36.11
C ARG A 841 13.10 -39.64 36.52
N GLU A 842 11.91 -40.02 36.10
CA GLU A 842 11.29 -41.31 36.41
C GLU A 842 12.15 -42.49 35.95
N ASP A 843 12.71 -42.42 34.73
CA ASP A 843 13.57 -43.45 34.17
C ASP A 843 14.87 -43.63 34.99
N ILE A 844 15.46 -42.52 35.46
CA ILE A 844 16.66 -42.55 36.32
C ILE A 844 16.33 -43.06 37.73
N GLU A 845 15.22 -42.62 38.33
CA GLU A 845 14.79 -43.09 39.64
C GLU A 845 14.49 -44.60 39.64
N ARG A 846 13.90 -45.13 38.55
CA ARG A 846 13.71 -46.57 38.35
C ARG A 846 15.00 -47.36 38.24
N SER A 847 16.09 -46.74 37.79
CA SER A 847 17.42 -47.38 37.73
C SER A 847 18.15 -47.41 39.09
N GLY A 848 17.51 -46.94 40.18
CA GLY A 848 18.07 -46.95 41.52
C GLY A 848 18.96 -45.74 41.85
N CYS A 849 19.04 -44.74 40.96
CA CYS A 849 19.77 -43.49 41.16
C CYS A 849 18.82 -42.37 41.63
N GLU A 850 19.21 -41.60 42.65
CA GLU A 850 18.40 -40.47 43.13
C GLU A 850 18.66 -39.23 42.29
N VAL A 851 17.62 -38.53 41.81
CA VAL A 851 17.82 -37.30 41.02
C VAL A 851 17.93 -36.10 41.96
N GLY A 852 19.15 -35.59 42.14
CA GLY A 852 19.44 -34.53 43.10
C GLY A 852 19.04 -33.12 42.65
N GLY A 853 18.89 -32.88 41.35
CA GLY A 853 18.39 -31.61 40.84
C GLY A 853 18.65 -31.33 39.37
N LEU A 854 18.30 -30.10 38.94
CA LEU A 854 18.23 -29.71 37.54
C LEU A 854 19.19 -28.56 37.19
N VAL A 855 19.94 -28.71 36.10
CA VAL A 855 20.76 -27.68 35.46
C VAL A 855 20.10 -27.23 34.17
N LEU A 856 19.82 -25.93 34.03
CA LEU A 856 19.15 -25.37 32.86
C LEU A 856 20.13 -24.69 31.89
N VAL A 857 20.21 -25.16 30.66
CA VAL A 857 21.05 -24.54 29.61
C VAL A 857 20.20 -23.62 28.73
N ARG A 858 20.62 -22.36 28.55
CA ARG A 858 19.91 -21.35 27.74
C ARG A 858 19.98 -21.59 26.23
#